data_AF-A0A2E8HIH1-F1
#
_entry.id   AF-A0A2E8HIH1-F1
#
_cell.length_a   1.000
_cell.length_b   1.000
_cell.length_c   1.000
_cell.angle_alpha   90.00
_cell.angle_beta   90.00
_cell.angle_gamma   90.00
#
_symmetry.space_group_name_H-M   'P 1'
#
loop_
_entity.id
_entity.type
_entity.pdbx_description
1 polymer ?
#
loop_
_entity_poly.entity_id
_entity_poly.type
_entity_poly.pdbx_seq_one_letter_code
_entity_poly.pdbx_strand_id
1 'polypeptide(L)'
;MTGPDPLVHFFDEKANAWDGIYTRRKPALLQAWDMLTRQNLKARFEFAVDRLGDVKGKRFLDVGCGPGHYSVEIASRGAAEVVGLDFSSTMLELGRRLAAHRTVDDRCTFVEGDLFNYVSAVPFDTVVAMGFFDYVSDAVRTLRHLRSMTEGRVLASFPWRYALRVPARKTWFKIRGCRFWTYTRVEIASACATVGVPGHRALSPWPHLSSCRGGDISVERTPVKRESDVLVLGAGLTGMAAASLLDDRTVVLERDECPGGLVKTPCWNGYWFDQVLHLLYFWDDDTERRITALLGDDLARCPPVAWVETDKGTVLFPFQMHLAGLDKETVARCITDLARLTFGATNEEPKNFEEVLQLTFGGGMCETFLLPYNRKMWKRPLDTLAAAGFTWNITRPDFDNVLRGALETDSGYESYNAKGWYPRPASDSPVRGMEFLAQKLAASVENIRLGHVIERIELSSRTVHVRTEDGPEVYAYGEACLATLPLPTMLRLCVETPKELLVACQQLTHNRVLSVALSVRGPRPKRCGHWRYYADESLCFTRLIYMHEFDPELAPPDGWGVLAEITERAEDPLRTREEILKRACDDVIRAGALSGECKIIDRNLMVIDPAYVVFTPENESIVNAARDFLVQHGVTPLGRYGRWEYSSMAQCMRDGFAWGKEMAERLGAGAGISAHEE
;
A
#
# COMPACT_ATOMS: atom_id res chain seq x y z
N MET A 1 -9.51 -19.92 -21.86
CA MET A 1 -9.60 -21.17 -21.07
C MET A 1 -8.31 -21.31 -20.28
N THR A 2 -8.26 -20.66 -19.12
CA THR A 2 -7.13 -20.68 -18.18
C THR A 2 -7.54 -21.59 -17.02
N GLY A 3 -6.76 -22.63 -16.76
CA GLY A 3 -7.08 -23.62 -15.72
C GLY A 3 -7.10 -23.03 -14.31
N PRO A 4 -7.69 -23.73 -13.33
CA PRO A 4 -7.72 -23.30 -11.93
C PRO A 4 -6.32 -23.01 -11.35
N ASP A 5 -6.25 -22.12 -10.35
CA ASP A 5 -5.05 -21.86 -9.53
C ASP A 5 -4.37 -23.20 -9.19
N PRO A 6 -3.06 -23.39 -9.41
CA PRO A 6 -2.38 -24.65 -9.13
C PRO A 6 -2.64 -25.24 -7.74
N LEU A 7 -2.94 -24.39 -6.74
CA LEU A 7 -3.32 -24.80 -5.38
C LEU A 7 -4.79 -25.25 -5.32
N VAL A 8 -5.71 -24.52 -5.97
CA VAL A 8 -7.13 -24.88 -6.10
C VAL A 8 -7.29 -26.15 -6.94
N HIS A 9 -6.61 -26.25 -8.08
CA HIS A 9 -6.56 -27.43 -8.94
C HIS A 9 -5.95 -28.65 -8.22
N PHE A 10 -4.94 -28.45 -7.35
CA PHE A 10 -4.36 -29.50 -6.52
C PHE A 10 -5.35 -30.06 -5.49
N PHE A 11 -6.16 -29.20 -4.86
CA PHE A 11 -7.16 -29.63 -3.88
C PHE A 11 -8.45 -30.16 -4.53
N ASP A 12 -8.88 -29.61 -5.67
CA ASP A 12 -10.02 -30.08 -6.47
C ASP A 12 -9.73 -31.44 -7.15
N GLU A 13 -8.54 -31.66 -7.76
CA GLU A 13 -8.14 -33.00 -8.25
C GLU A 13 -8.10 -34.03 -7.12
N LYS A 14 -7.75 -33.57 -5.92
CA LYS A 14 -7.61 -34.43 -4.75
C LYS A 14 -8.91 -34.64 -4.00
N ALA A 15 -9.97 -33.86 -4.18
CA ALA A 15 -11.24 -34.05 -3.44
C ALA A 15 -11.75 -35.50 -3.56
N ASN A 16 -11.71 -36.07 -4.78
CA ASN A 16 -12.05 -37.47 -5.04
C ASN A 16 -11.05 -38.49 -4.43
N ALA A 17 -9.80 -38.08 -4.17
CA ALA A 17 -8.78 -38.89 -3.49
C ALA A 17 -8.81 -38.75 -1.96
N TRP A 18 -9.33 -37.64 -1.40
CA TRP A 18 -9.55 -37.46 0.03
C TRP A 18 -10.83 -38.14 0.51
N ASP A 19 -11.85 -38.30 -0.34
CA ASP A 19 -13.04 -39.12 -0.03
C ASP A 19 -12.70 -40.63 0.07
N GLY A 20 -11.67 -41.07 -0.68
CA GLY A 20 -11.08 -42.41 -0.56
C GLY A 20 -10.23 -42.64 0.69
N ILE A 21 -10.00 -41.60 1.53
CA ILE A 21 -9.30 -41.73 2.82
C ILE A 21 -10.23 -42.36 3.87
N TYR A 22 -11.56 -42.28 3.70
CA TYR A 22 -12.56 -42.82 4.63
C TYR A 22 -13.41 -44.00 4.12
N THR A 23 -13.28 -44.41 2.86
CA THR A 23 -13.98 -45.61 2.33
C THR A 23 -13.00 -46.62 1.70
N ARG A 24 -13.27 -47.92 1.93
CA ARG A 24 -12.29 -49.03 1.99
C ARG A 24 -11.59 -49.45 0.67
N ARG A 25 -10.40 -50.05 0.90
CA ARG A 25 -9.58 -51.04 0.14
C ARG A 25 -8.65 -50.55 -1.00
N LYS A 26 -7.35 -50.45 -0.69
CA LYS A 26 -6.21 -50.43 -1.64
C LYS A 26 -5.05 -51.35 -1.19
N PRO A 27 -4.09 -51.72 -2.07
CA PRO A 27 -3.16 -52.86 -1.91
C PRO A 27 -2.13 -52.76 -0.77
N ALA A 28 -1.64 -53.91 -0.31
CA ALA A 28 -0.89 -54.09 0.96
C ALA A 28 0.38 -53.21 1.12
N LEU A 29 1.12 -52.94 0.04
CA LEU A 29 2.35 -52.14 0.10
C LEU A 29 2.08 -50.64 0.31
N LEU A 30 0.99 -50.14 -0.28
CA LEU A 30 0.46 -48.81 0.01
C LEU A 30 -0.21 -48.75 1.37
N GLN A 31 -0.81 -49.85 1.88
CA GLN A 31 -1.31 -49.91 3.26
C GLN A 31 -0.19 -49.82 4.30
N ALA A 32 0.97 -50.44 4.08
CA ALA A 32 2.11 -50.32 5.01
C ALA A 32 2.68 -48.89 5.03
N TRP A 33 2.76 -48.26 3.85
CA TRP A 33 3.17 -46.85 3.73
C TRP A 33 2.13 -45.89 4.30
N ASP A 34 0.83 -46.19 4.11
CA ASP A 34 -0.28 -45.47 4.73
C ASP A 34 -0.36 -45.72 6.23
N MET A 35 0.01 -46.89 6.75
CA MET A 35 0.02 -47.15 8.20
C MET A 35 1.03 -46.23 8.89
N LEU A 36 2.17 -45.98 8.25
CA LEU A 36 3.23 -45.07 8.68
C LEU A 36 2.92 -43.56 8.44
N THR A 37 1.98 -43.20 7.56
CA THR A 37 1.54 -41.79 7.35
C THR A 37 0.21 -41.46 8.04
N ARG A 38 -0.72 -42.42 8.14
CA ARG A 38 -2.03 -42.34 8.83
C ARG A 38 -1.89 -42.28 10.33
N GLN A 39 -0.93 -43.00 10.94
CA GLN A 39 -0.63 -42.85 12.37
C GLN A 39 -0.23 -41.41 12.71
N ASN A 40 0.51 -40.72 11.83
CA ASN A 40 0.93 -39.34 12.08
C ASN A 40 -0.23 -38.33 12.00
N LEU A 41 -1.17 -38.51 11.06
CA LEU A 41 -2.34 -37.62 10.92
C LEU A 41 -3.35 -37.86 12.03
N LYS A 42 -3.66 -39.13 12.34
CA LYS A 42 -4.55 -39.49 13.44
C LYS A 42 -3.97 -39.05 14.79
N ALA A 43 -2.68 -39.29 15.05
CA ALA A 43 -2.03 -38.83 16.27
C ALA A 43 -1.99 -37.30 16.38
N ARG A 44 -1.80 -36.57 15.27
CA ARG A 44 -1.90 -35.09 15.28
C ARG A 44 -3.32 -34.60 15.54
N PHE A 45 -4.31 -35.27 14.97
CA PHE A 45 -5.72 -34.98 15.19
C PHE A 45 -6.09 -35.16 16.66
N GLU A 46 -5.86 -36.36 17.21
CA GLU A 46 -6.12 -36.68 18.62
C GLU A 46 -5.35 -35.73 19.55
N PHE A 47 -4.06 -35.50 19.28
CA PHE A 47 -3.23 -34.60 20.07
C PHE A 47 -3.75 -33.16 20.11
N ALA A 48 -4.15 -32.61 18.95
CA ALA A 48 -4.68 -31.26 18.85
C ALA A 48 -6.05 -31.15 19.53
N VAL A 49 -6.90 -32.15 19.31
CA VAL A 49 -8.24 -32.20 19.89
C VAL A 49 -8.20 -32.28 21.42
N ASP A 50 -7.27 -33.04 22.01
CA ASP A 50 -7.04 -33.09 23.45
C ASP A 50 -6.58 -31.75 24.05
N ARG A 51 -6.13 -30.81 23.21
CA ARG A 51 -5.57 -29.51 23.61
C ARG A 51 -6.51 -28.34 23.34
N LEU A 52 -7.69 -28.59 22.78
CA LEU A 52 -8.74 -27.59 22.64
C LEU A 52 -9.22 -27.05 24.00
N GLY A 53 -9.06 -27.83 25.08
CA GLY A 53 -9.54 -27.48 26.41
C GLY A 53 -11.06 -27.67 26.52
N ASP A 54 -11.70 -26.92 27.42
CA ASP A 54 -13.17 -26.92 27.51
C ASP A 54 -13.77 -26.19 26.31
N VAL A 55 -14.52 -26.93 25.49
CA VAL A 55 -15.16 -26.42 24.28
C VAL A 55 -16.62 -26.03 24.49
N LYS A 56 -17.24 -26.43 25.61
CA LYS A 56 -18.69 -26.37 25.76
C LYS A 56 -19.19 -24.92 25.75
N GLY A 57 -20.16 -24.63 24.90
CA GLY A 57 -20.79 -23.31 24.81
C GLY A 57 -19.93 -22.21 24.18
N LYS A 58 -18.77 -22.56 23.60
CA LYS A 58 -17.82 -21.58 23.02
C LYS A 58 -17.90 -21.51 21.50
N ARG A 59 -17.37 -20.42 20.94
CA ARG A 59 -17.28 -20.14 19.51
C ARG A 59 -15.87 -20.43 18.98
N PHE A 60 -15.79 -21.19 17.90
CA PHE A 60 -14.53 -21.59 17.28
C PHE A 60 -14.43 -21.15 15.83
N LEU A 61 -13.21 -20.83 15.40
CA LEU A 61 -12.85 -20.68 13.99
C LEU A 61 -11.83 -21.76 13.61
N ASP A 62 -12.10 -22.52 12.56
CA ASP A 62 -11.22 -23.54 11.99
C ASP A 62 -10.71 -23.03 10.62
N VAL A 63 -9.45 -22.60 10.59
CA VAL A 63 -8.82 -21.93 9.44
C VAL A 63 -8.10 -22.95 8.56
N GLY A 64 -8.46 -22.95 7.27
CA GLY A 64 -8.07 -24.02 6.35
C GLY A 64 -8.71 -25.33 6.77
N CYS A 65 -10.03 -25.31 7.03
CA CYS A 65 -10.73 -26.44 7.65
C CYS A 65 -10.75 -27.70 6.77
N GLY A 66 -10.46 -27.57 5.46
CA GLY A 66 -10.54 -28.67 4.50
C GLY A 66 -11.89 -29.38 4.60
N PRO A 67 -11.92 -30.72 4.70
CA PRO A 67 -13.17 -31.50 4.81
C PRO A 67 -13.86 -31.41 6.19
N GLY A 68 -13.48 -30.47 7.05
CA GLY A 68 -14.22 -30.12 8.26
C GLY A 68 -14.06 -31.08 9.45
N HIS A 69 -13.04 -31.94 9.48
CA HIS A 69 -12.87 -32.92 10.57
C HIS A 69 -12.68 -32.27 11.95
N TYR A 70 -11.89 -31.20 12.05
CA TYR A 70 -11.74 -30.47 13.31
C TYR A 70 -13.03 -29.73 13.65
N SER A 71 -13.63 -29.03 12.67
CA SER A 71 -14.91 -28.33 12.84
C SER A 71 -16.01 -29.22 13.44
N VAL A 72 -16.23 -30.40 12.87
CA VAL A 72 -17.28 -31.35 13.29
C VAL A 72 -16.97 -31.98 14.65
N GLU A 73 -15.71 -32.31 14.93
CA GLU A 73 -15.32 -32.86 16.24
C GLU A 73 -15.49 -31.84 17.36
N ILE A 74 -15.10 -30.58 17.12
CA ILE A 74 -15.30 -29.47 18.06
C ILE A 74 -16.79 -29.28 18.36
N ALA A 75 -17.64 -29.27 17.33
CA ALA A 75 -19.08 -29.16 17.49
C ALA A 75 -19.67 -30.38 18.24
N SER A 76 -19.23 -31.59 17.91
CA SER A 76 -19.67 -32.84 18.59
C SER A 76 -19.36 -32.84 20.08
N ARG A 77 -18.32 -32.14 20.51
CA ARG A 77 -17.93 -31.97 21.92
C ARG A 77 -18.67 -30.86 22.66
N GLY A 78 -19.60 -30.17 21.99
CA GLY A 78 -20.52 -29.22 22.63
C GLY A 78 -20.19 -27.75 22.44
N ALA A 79 -19.34 -27.38 21.48
CA ALA A 79 -19.20 -25.99 21.07
C ALA A 79 -20.56 -25.39 20.67
N ALA A 80 -20.74 -24.09 20.94
CA ALA A 80 -21.95 -23.36 20.58
C ALA A 80 -21.98 -23.05 19.08
N GLU A 81 -20.82 -22.71 18.51
CA GLU A 81 -20.68 -22.39 17.10
C GLU A 81 -19.27 -22.74 16.63
N VAL A 82 -19.16 -23.30 15.43
CA VAL A 82 -17.88 -23.54 14.76
C VAL A 82 -17.96 -23.04 13.32
N VAL A 83 -17.10 -22.08 12.98
CA VAL A 83 -16.95 -21.59 11.61
C VAL A 83 -15.74 -22.26 10.97
N GLY A 84 -15.95 -23.00 9.88
CA GLY A 84 -14.90 -23.56 9.05
C GLY A 84 -14.64 -22.66 7.84
N LEU A 85 -13.41 -22.17 7.69
CA LEU A 85 -12.99 -21.30 6.59
C LEU A 85 -12.02 -22.04 5.67
N ASP A 86 -12.33 -22.15 4.38
CA ASP A 86 -11.45 -22.73 3.37
C ASP A 86 -11.68 -22.06 2.00
N PHE A 87 -10.70 -22.14 1.09
CA PHE A 87 -10.83 -21.60 -0.26
C PHE A 87 -11.45 -22.60 -1.25
N SER A 88 -11.51 -23.90 -0.89
CA SER A 88 -12.09 -24.94 -1.76
C SER A 88 -13.55 -25.19 -1.43
N SER A 89 -14.44 -24.75 -2.31
CA SER A 89 -15.88 -25.05 -2.25
C SER A 89 -16.17 -26.56 -2.16
N THR A 90 -15.38 -27.37 -2.87
CA THR A 90 -15.46 -28.85 -2.83
C THR A 90 -15.17 -29.40 -1.42
N MET A 91 -14.15 -28.90 -0.73
CA MET A 91 -13.82 -29.31 0.63
C MET A 91 -14.91 -28.91 1.63
N LEU A 92 -15.45 -27.70 1.48
CA LEU A 92 -16.55 -27.21 2.31
C LEU A 92 -17.83 -28.04 2.12
N GLU A 93 -18.10 -28.55 0.91
CA GLU A 93 -19.22 -29.46 0.69
C GLU A 93 -19.04 -30.79 1.44
N LEU A 94 -17.83 -31.36 1.45
CA LEU A 94 -17.52 -32.54 2.27
C LEU A 94 -17.70 -32.25 3.77
N GLY A 95 -17.29 -31.07 4.23
CA GLY A 95 -17.49 -30.61 5.61
C GLY A 95 -18.97 -30.53 5.99
N ARG A 96 -19.81 -29.95 5.13
CA ARG A 96 -21.27 -29.88 5.34
C ARG A 96 -21.91 -31.27 5.42
N ARG A 97 -21.51 -32.20 4.52
CA ARG A 97 -21.99 -33.60 4.57
C ARG A 97 -21.56 -34.30 5.85
N LEU A 98 -20.32 -34.09 6.29
CA LEU A 98 -19.80 -34.67 7.54
C LEU A 98 -20.54 -34.12 8.77
N ALA A 99 -20.81 -32.82 8.81
CA ALA A 99 -21.57 -32.19 9.89
C ALA A 99 -23.00 -32.72 9.98
N ALA A 100 -23.69 -32.84 8.84
CA ALA A 100 -25.03 -33.42 8.77
C ALA A 100 -25.04 -34.88 9.21
N HIS A 101 -24.05 -35.66 8.78
CA HIS A 101 -23.93 -37.07 9.17
C HIS A 101 -23.68 -37.27 10.67
N ARG A 102 -22.99 -36.31 11.32
CA ARG A 102 -22.76 -36.30 12.77
C ARG A 102 -23.84 -35.54 13.55
N THR A 103 -24.84 -34.99 12.86
CA THR A 103 -25.96 -34.23 13.45
C THR A 103 -25.46 -33.03 14.27
N VAL A 104 -24.52 -32.28 13.69
CA VAL A 104 -23.96 -31.04 14.26
C VAL A 104 -23.97 -29.88 13.26
N ASP A 105 -24.68 -30.05 12.14
CA ASP A 105 -24.84 -29.05 11.08
C ASP A 105 -25.55 -27.77 11.55
N ASP A 106 -26.33 -27.85 12.63
CA ASP A 106 -26.93 -26.71 13.32
C ASP A 106 -25.89 -25.79 13.99
N ARG A 107 -24.67 -26.28 14.21
CA ARG A 107 -23.57 -25.58 14.90
C ARG A 107 -22.33 -25.36 14.04
N CYS A 108 -22.31 -25.90 12.82
CA CYS A 108 -21.18 -25.76 11.90
C CYS A 108 -21.54 -24.88 10.70
N THR A 109 -20.84 -23.76 10.54
CA THR A 109 -20.96 -22.89 9.37
C THR A 109 -19.69 -22.97 8.52
N PHE A 110 -19.83 -23.38 7.26
CA PHE A 110 -18.71 -23.51 6.33
C PHE A 110 -18.70 -22.36 5.32
N VAL A 111 -17.65 -21.54 5.38
CA VAL A 111 -17.49 -20.29 4.63
C VAL A 111 -16.37 -20.43 3.62
N GLU A 112 -16.66 -20.09 2.36
CA GLU A 112 -15.65 -20.01 1.31
C GLU A 112 -14.96 -18.65 1.36
N GLY A 113 -13.64 -18.63 1.52
CA GLY A 113 -12.90 -17.36 1.55
C GLY A 113 -11.43 -17.46 1.93
N ASP A 114 -10.70 -16.39 1.64
CA ASP A 114 -9.32 -16.18 2.07
C ASP A 114 -9.28 -15.70 3.52
N LEU A 115 -8.40 -16.31 4.33
CA LEU A 115 -8.15 -15.92 5.72
C LEU A 115 -8.00 -14.40 5.89
N PHE A 116 -7.21 -13.74 5.04
CA PHE A 116 -6.88 -12.32 5.20
C PHE A 116 -8.02 -11.37 4.83
N ASN A 117 -9.05 -11.87 4.14
CA ASN A 117 -10.26 -11.12 3.82
C ASN A 117 -11.42 -11.46 4.76
N TYR A 118 -11.28 -12.53 5.54
CA TYR A 118 -12.28 -12.93 6.52
C TYR A 118 -12.11 -12.14 7.82
N VAL A 119 -13.21 -11.49 8.25
CA VAL A 119 -13.32 -10.79 9.53
C VAL A 119 -14.64 -11.20 10.17
N SER A 120 -14.61 -11.49 11.47
CA SER A 120 -15.82 -11.76 12.25
C SER A 120 -16.20 -10.51 13.05
N ALA A 121 -17.50 -10.16 13.02
CA ALA A 121 -18.03 -9.06 13.82
C ALA A 121 -17.95 -9.33 15.33
N VAL A 122 -17.95 -10.61 15.72
CA VAL A 122 -17.83 -11.05 17.12
C VAL A 122 -16.57 -11.91 17.26
N PRO A 123 -15.67 -11.63 18.22
CA PRO A 123 -14.48 -12.45 18.45
C PRO A 123 -14.82 -13.91 18.74
N PHE A 124 -13.93 -14.82 18.32
CA PHE A 124 -14.00 -16.23 18.67
C PHE A 124 -13.31 -16.49 20.01
N ASP A 125 -13.72 -17.53 20.73
CA ASP A 125 -13.05 -17.98 21.95
C ASP A 125 -11.74 -18.72 21.62
N THR A 126 -11.71 -19.45 20.50
CA THR A 126 -10.52 -20.17 20.05
C THR A 126 -10.45 -20.26 18.54
N VAL A 127 -9.26 -19.98 18.00
CA VAL A 127 -8.94 -20.10 16.58
C VAL A 127 -8.00 -21.29 16.38
N VAL A 128 -8.33 -22.17 15.45
CA VAL A 128 -7.60 -23.40 15.13
C VAL A 128 -7.04 -23.29 13.71
N ALA A 129 -5.75 -23.57 13.52
CA ALA A 129 -5.06 -23.51 12.24
C ALA A 129 -4.15 -24.73 12.06
N MET A 130 -4.77 -25.89 11.85
CA MET A 130 -4.09 -27.18 11.78
C MET A 130 -3.73 -27.55 10.34
N GLY A 131 -2.44 -27.76 10.05
CA GLY A 131 -1.94 -27.99 8.69
C GLY A 131 -1.92 -26.76 7.79
N PHE A 132 -2.31 -25.58 8.30
CA PHE A 132 -2.41 -24.35 7.51
C PHE A 132 -1.04 -23.73 7.18
N PHE A 133 -0.12 -23.68 8.16
CA PHE A 133 1.21 -23.09 7.97
C PHE A 133 2.11 -23.88 7.00
N ASP A 134 1.68 -25.06 6.53
CA ASP A 134 2.35 -25.77 5.44
C ASP A 134 2.36 -24.95 4.13
N TYR A 135 1.42 -24.01 3.98
CA TYR A 135 1.18 -23.23 2.76
C TYR A 135 1.41 -21.72 2.93
N VAL A 136 1.79 -21.27 4.11
CA VAL A 136 1.96 -19.84 4.44
C VAL A 136 3.44 -19.44 4.38
N SER A 137 3.78 -18.36 3.69
CA SER A 137 5.15 -17.82 3.71
C SER A 137 5.41 -16.90 4.90
N ASP A 138 4.42 -16.11 5.30
CA ASP A 138 4.53 -15.09 6.35
C ASP A 138 3.77 -15.52 7.61
N ALA A 139 4.46 -16.25 8.48
CA ALA A 139 3.86 -16.72 9.73
C ALA A 139 3.47 -15.58 10.68
N VAL A 140 4.16 -14.44 10.64
CA VAL A 140 3.91 -13.30 11.53
C VAL A 140 2.59 -12.63 11.14
N ARG A 141 2.41 -12.30 9.86
CA ARG A 141 1.16 -11.71 9.36
C ARG A 141 -0.02 -12.64 9.61
N THR A 142 0.14 -13.93 9.34
CA THR A 142 -0.91 -14.92 9.62
C THR A 142 -1.23 -14.99 11.11
N LEU A 143 -0.24 -15.14 12.00
CA LEU A 143 -0.49 -15.19 13.44
C LEU A 143 -1.13 -13.91 13.98
N ARG A 144 -0.76 -12.73 13.45
CA ARG A 144 -1.37 -11.45 13.82
C ARG A 144 -2.84 -11.41 13.46
N HIS A 145 -3.19 -11.87 12.25
CA HIS A 145 -4.57 -11.94 11.79
C HIS A 145 -5.39 -12.98 12.56
N LEU A 146 -4.80 -14.15 12.85
CA LEU A 146 -5.44 -15.15 13.73
C LEU A 146 -5.69 -14.55 15.12
N ARG A 147 -4.76 -13.76 15.66
CA ARG A 147 -4.90 -13.11 16.95
C ARG A 147 -5.97 -12.01 16.96
N SER A 148 -6.12 -11.23 15.90
CA SER A 148 -7.17 -10.20 15.84
C SER A 148 -8.58 -10.79 15.86
N MET A 149 -8.74 -12.07 15.54
CA MET A 149 -10.04 -12.77 15.56
C MET A 149 -10.37 -13.41 16.91
N THR A 150 -9.46 -13.41 17.90
CA THR A 150 -9.71 -14.00 19.22
C THR A 150 -8.92 -13.32 20.32
N GLU A 151 -9.61 -12.98 21.41
CA GLU A 151 -8.96 -12.60 22.67
C GLU A 151 -8.51 -13.83 23.47
N GLY A 152 -9.07 -15.00 23.15
CA GLY A 152 -8.80 -16.29 23.78
C GLY A 152 -7.56 -16.98 23.22
N ARG A 153 -7.72 -18.21 22.69
CA ARG A 153 -6.60 -19.09 22.34
C ARG A 153 -6.42 -19.26 20.84
N VAL A 154 -5.16 -19.39 20.40
CA VAL A 154 -4.84 -19.83 19.03
C VAL A 154 -4.12 -21.18 19.11
N LEU A 155 -4.64 -22.19 18.41
CA LEU A 155 -4.03 -23.51 18.28
C LEU A 155 -3.56 -23.70 16.84
N ALA A 156 -2.25 -23.63 16.61
CA ALA A 156 -1.66 -23.75 15.29
C ALA A 156 -0.61 -24.86 15.22
N SER A 157 -0.41 -25.44 14.04
CA SER A 157 0.65 -26.42 13.80
C SER A 157 1.61 -25.96 12.70
N PHE A 158 2.89 -26.23 12.92
CA PHE A 158 3.96 -25.80 12.02
C PHE A 158 4.77 -27.01 11.51
N PRO A 159 5.12 -27.05 10.23
CA PRO A 159 6.01 -28.07 9.67
C PRO A 159 7.46 -27.80 10.11
N TRP A 160 8.01 -28.70 10.91
CA TRP A 160 9.38 -28.56 11.42
C TRP A 160 10.43 -28.73 10.32
N ARG A 161 11.30 -27.73 10.15
CA ARG A 161 12.31 -27.63 9.07
C ARG A 161 13.27 -28.81 8.98
N TYR A 162 13.64 -29.39 10.10
CA TYR A 162 14.63 -30.47 10.15
C TYR A 162 14.02 -31.87 10.25
N ALA A 163 12.71 -32.01 10.04
CA ALA A 163 12.12 -33.34 9.99
C ALA A 163 12.69 -34.13 8.80
N LEU A 164 13.13 -35.37 9.04
CA LEU A 164 13.75 -36.28 8.06
C LEU A 164 12.99 -36.40 6.71
N ARG A 165 11.67 -36.15 6.71
CA ARG A 165 10.80 -36.25 5.53
C ARG A 165 10.67 -34.95 4.73
N VAL A 166 11.27 -33.83 5.16
CA VAL A 166 11.15 -32.51 4.53
C VAL A 166 11.71 -32.48 3.09
N PRO A 167 12.88 -33.06 2.77
CA PRO A 167 13.38 -33.06 1.39
C PRO A 167 12.44 -33.80 0.43
N ALA A 168 11.91 -34.95 0.86
CA ALA A 168 10.92 -35.72 0.09
C ALA A 168 9.60 -34.93 -0.08
N ARG A 169 9.12 -34.26 0.96
CA ARG A 169 7.92 -33.41 0.91
C ARG A 169 8.10 -32.18 0.01
N LYS A 170 9.19 -31.43 0.17
CA LYS A 170 9.51 -30.26 -0.69
C LYS A 170 9.55 -30.66 -2.16
N THR A 171 10.16 -31.80 -2.47
CA THR A 171 10.21 -32.35 -3.83
C THR A 171 8.82 -32.75 -4.33
N TRP A 172 8.03 -33.43 -3.50
CA TRP A 172 6.67 -33.90 -3.85
C TRP A 172 5.66 -32.76 -4.08
N PHE A 173 5.76 -31.66 -3.33
CA PHE A 173 4.96 -30.45 -3.54
C PHE A 173 5.46 -29.62 -4.73
N LYS A 174 6.79 -29.48 -4.91
CA LYS A 174 7.39 -28.76 -6.04
C LYS A 174 7.04 -29.39 -7.40
N ILE A 175 7.01 -30.72 -7.50
CA ILE A 175 6.59 -31.45 -8.72
C ILE A 175 5.12 -31.17 -9.09
N ARG A 176 4.30 -30.74 -8.12
CA ARG A 176 2.88 -30.45 -8.30
C ARG A 176 2.55 -28.95 -8.33
N GLY A 177 3.56 -28.09 -8.46
CA GLY A 177 3.33 -26.64 -8.55
C GLY A 177 2.98 -25.95 -7.23
N CYS A 178 2.99 -26.64 -6.09
CA CYS A 178 2.73 -26.06 -4.77
C CYS A 178 4.04 -25.80 -4.01
N ARG A 179 4.17 -24.65 -3.36
CA ARG A 179 5.30 -24.36 -2.44
C ARG A 179 4.96 -24.87 -1.03
N PHE A 180 5.94 -25.52 -0.39
CA PHE A 180 5.82 -26.06 0.97
C PHE A 180 6.78 -25.33 1.90
N TRP A 181 6.23 -24.68 2.93
CA TRP A 181 7.00 -23.89 3.88
C TRP A 181 7.40 -24.69 5.10
N THR A 182 8.48 -24.27 5.77
CA THR A 182 9.03 -24.97 6.94
C THR A 182 9.64 -24.00 7.92
N TYR A 183 9.43 -24.27 9.21
CA TYR A 183 9.83 -23.37 10.29
C TYR A 183 10.73 -24.05 11.31
N THR A 184 11.62 -23.27 11.88
CA THR A 184 12.42 -23.61 13.06
C THR A 184 11.65 -23.20 14.33
N ARG A 185 12.05 -23.76 15.48
CA ARG A 185 11.47 -23.35 16.77
C ARG A 185 11.70 -21.86 17.06
N VAL A 186 12.85 -21.32 16.62
CA VAL A 186 13.21 -19.91 16.79
C VAL A 186 12.30 -19.02 15.95
N GLU A 187 12.07 -19.36 14.68
CA GLU A 187 11.14 -18.60 13.82
C GLU A 187 9.71 -18.63 14.36
N ILE A 188 9.25 -19.76 14.90
CA ILE A 188 7.91 -19.87 15.52
C ILE A 188 7.85 -19.03 16.80
N ALA A 189 8.86 -19.14 17.67
CA ALA A 189 8.92 -18.39 18.92
C ALA A 189 9.00 -16.89 18.68
N SER A 190 9.83 -16.47 17.71
CA SER A 190 9.95 -15.09 17.25
C SER A 190 8.61 -14.60 16.69
N ALA A 191 7.96 -15.37 15.81
CA ALA A 191 6.67 -14.98 15.27
C ALA A 191 5.58 -14.86 16.35
N CYS A 192 5.54 -15.78 17.33
CA CYS A 192 4.63 -15.69 18.48
C CYS A 192 4.94 -14.49 19.40
N ALA A 193 6.20 -14.19 19.66
CA ALA A 193 6.61 -13.04 20.45
C ALA A 193 6.24 -11.72 19.75
N THR A 194 6.46 -11.63 18.44
CA THR A 194 6.10 -10.49 17.59
C THR A 194 4.60 -10.18 17.59
N VAL A 195 3.73 -11.17 17.83
CA VAL A 195 2.28 -10.96 17.87
C VAL A 195 1.73 -10.83 19.30
N GLY A 196 2.60 -10.68 20.31
CA GLY A 196 2.19 -10.48 21.69
C GLY A 196 1.60 -11.73 22.35
N VAL A 197 2.12 -12.92 22.04
CA VAL A 197 1.74 -14.19 22.69
C VAL A 197 2.88 -14.66 23.61
N PRO A 198 2.99 -14.11 24.85
CA PRO A 198 4.15 -14.31 25.72
C PRO A 198 4.25 -15.72 26.34
N GLY A 199 3.28 -16.61 26.12
CA GLY A 199 3.17 -17.93 26.77
C GLY A 199 3.01 -19.12 25.82
N HIS A 200 3.68 -19.13 24.66
CA HIS A 200 3.53 -20.22 23.70
C HIS A 200 4.21 -21.52 24.21
N ARG A 201 3.48 -22.64 24.20
CA ARG A 201 4.06 -23.97 24.48
C ARG A 201 4.30 -24.72 23.18
N ALA A 202 5.56 -24.89 22.80
CA ALA A 202 5.94 -25.71 21.65
C ALA A 202 5.91 -27.21 22.00
N LEU A 203 4.80 -27.88 21.66
CA LEU A 203 4.56 -29.28 22.00
C LEU A 203 4.79 -30.20 20.77
N SER A 204 5.34 -31.40 20.99
CA SER A 204 5.56 -32.41 19.95
C SER A 204 4.76 -33.68 20.27
N PRO A 205 4.14 -34.33 19.27
CA PRO A 205 3.54 -35.66 19.44
C PRO A 205 4.59 -36.78 19.59
N TRP A 206 5.89 -36.47 19.46
CA TRP A 206 7.01 -37.43 19.58
C TRP A 206 7.97 -37.00 20.70
N PRO A 207 7.86 -37.56 21.92
CA PRO A 207 8.67 -37.15 23.08
C PRO A 207 10.15 -37.57 23.02
N HIS A 208 10.50 -38.54 22.17
CA HIS A 208 11.84 -39.17 22.16
C HIS A 208 12.89 -38.40 21.34
N LEU A 209 12.47 -37.35 20.62
CA LEU A 209 13.35 -36.44 19.86
C LEU A 209 13.61 -35.12 20.61
N SER A 210 13.11 -34.97 21.84
CA SER A 210 13.31 -33.79 22.69
C SER A 210 14.29 -34.08 23.82
N SER A 211 15.58 -34.08 23.53
CA SER A 211 16.63 -33.98 24.55
C SER A 211 17.03 -32.52 24.77
N CYS A 212 16.14 -31.72 25.35
CA CYS A 212 16.51 -30.49 26.06
C CYS A 212 15.53 -30.35 27.23
N ARG A 213 16.04 -30.49 28.46
CA ARG A 213 15.31 -30.14 29.68
C ARG A 213 14.96 -28.65 29.60
N GLY A 214 13.71 -28.32 29.94
CA GLY A 214 13.29 -26.94 30.10
C GLY A 214 14.13 -26.26 31.17
N GLY A 215 14.99 -25.34 30.73
CA GLY A 215 15.31 -24.16 31.51
C GLY A 215 14.44 -23.04 30.96
N ASP A 216 13.77 -22.32 31.85
CA ASP A 216 13.17 -21.03 31.51
C ASP A 216 14.29 -20.13 30.95
N ILE A 217 14.28 -19.95 29.64
CA ILE A 217 15.00 -18.85 29.00
C ILE A 217 13.94 -17.77 28.75
N SER A 218 13.58 -17.08 29.82
CA SER A 218 13.06 -15.72 29.70
C SER A 218 14.25 -14.84 29.35
N VAL A 219 14.53 -14.65 28.07
CA VAL A 219 15.17 -13.39 27.67
C VAL A 219 14.05 -12.36 27.62
N GLU A 220 13.66 -11.83 28.79
CA GLU A 220 13.17 -10.46 28.80
C GLU A 220 14.35 -9.62 28.33
N ARG A 221 14.45 -9.41 27.00
CA ARG A 221 15.19 -8.25 26.53
C ARG A 221 14.34 -7.08 26.97
N THR A 222 14.70 -6.49 28.10
CA THR A 222 14.25 -5.14 28.44
C THR A 222 14.42 -4.30 27.17
N PRO A 223 13.37 -3.62 26.68
CA PRO A 223 13.48 -2.84 25.46
C PRO A 223 14.69 -1.91 25.58
N VAL A 224 15.52 -1.85 24.54
CA VAL A 224 16.61 -0.88 24.53
C VAL A 224 15.97 0.49 24.50
N LYS A 225 16.06 1.22 25.62
CA LYS A 225 15.58 2.59 25.71
C LYS A 225 16.64 3.50 25.10
N ARG A 226 16.23 4.30 24.13
CA ARG A 226 17.04 5.35 23.50
C ARG A 226 16.36 6.68 23.72
N GLU A 227 17.15 7.72 23.89
CA GLU A 227 16.67 9.08 24.12
C GLU A 227 17.24 9.99 23.03
N SER A 228 16.42 10.92 22.54
CA SER A 228 16.80 11.98 21.62
C SER A 228 16.01 13.24 21.95
N ASP A 229 16.49 14.42 21.54
CA ASP A 229 15.71 15.65 21.74
C ASP A 229 14.51 15.64 20.78
N VAL A 230 14.76 15.21 19.54
CA VAL A 230 13.74 15.16 18.49
C VAL A 230 13.61 13.76 17.93
N LEU A 231 12.37 13.37 17.64
CA LEU A 231 12.05 12.13 16.93
C LEU A 231 11.25 12.44 15.68
N VAL A 232 11.66 11.90 14.53
CA VAL A 232 10.95 12.02 13.26
C VAL A 232 10.43 10.64 12.86
N LEU A 233 9.12 10.54 12.65
CA LEU A 233 8.45 9.31 12.25
C LEU A 233 8.19 9.34 10.74
N GLY A 234 8.97 8.56 9.99
CA GLY A 234 8.96 8.41 8.54
C GLY A 234 10.11 9.14 7.83
N ALA A 235 10.84 8.42 6.98
CA ALA A 235 11.96 8.92 6.19
C ALA A 235 11.55 9.26 4.74
N GLY A 236 10.36 9.85 4.58
CA GLY A 236 9.95 10.49 3.31
C GLY A 236 10.54 11.89 3.18
N LEU A 237 10.28 12.57 2.05
CA LEU A 237 10.84 13.92 1.78
C LEU A 237 10.63 14.93 2.91
N THR A 238 9.44 14.95 3.54
CA THR A 238 9.16 15.85 4.67
C THR A 238 10.03 15.57 5.88
N GLY A 239 10.12 14.30 6.30
CA GLY A 239 10.90 13.91 7.47
C GLY A 239 12.39 14.13 7.27
N MET A 240 12.90 13.80 6.07
CA MET A 240 14.30 13.99 5.72
C MET A 240 14.68 15.46 5.58
N ALA A 241 13.83 16.28 4.96
CA ALA A 241 14.06 17.73 4.91
C ALA A 241 14.14 18.35 6.31
N ALA A 242 13.23 17.96 7.22
CA ALA A 242 13.27 18.40 8.61
C ALA A 242 14.53 17.93 9.35
N ALA A 243 14.83 16.63 9.31
CA ALA A 243 15.95 16.04 10.04
C ALA A 243 17.31 16.52 9.54
N SER A 244 17.43 16.91 8.27
CA SER A 244 18.69 17.41 7.68
C SER A 244 19.23 18.70 8.33
N LEU A 245 18.44 19.34 9.19
CA LEU A 245 18.80 20.57 9.91
C LEU A 245 19.04 20.35 11.41
N LEU A 246 18.96 19.12 11.92
CA LEU A 246 18.85 18.83 13.36
C LEU A 246 19.88 17.83 13.91
N ASP A 247 21.07 17.78 13.29
CA ASP A 247 22.29 17.07 13.75
C ASP A 247 22.06 15.72 14.47
N ASP A 248 22.89 15.38 15.46
CA ASP A 248 22.82 14.13 16.23
C ASP A 248 21.69 14.12 17.26
N ARG A 249 21.03 15.26 17.49
CA ARG A 249 19.88 15.42 18.40
C ARG A 249 18.58 14.83 17.86
N THR A 250 18.54 14.49 16.57
CA THR A 250 17.36 13.89 15.92
C THR A 250 17.56 12.43 15.58
N VAL A 251 16.54 11.62 15.85
CA VAL A 251 16.44 10.25 15.32
C VAL A 251 15.30 10.19 14.31
N VAL A 252 15.55 9.61 13.12
CA VAL A 252 14.50 9.30 12.14
C VAL A 252 14.17 7.81 12.19
N LEU A 253 12.91 7.46 12.38
CA LEU A 253 12.42 6.07 12.33
C LEU A 253 11.68 5.81 11.02
N GLU A 254 12.08 4.77 10.29
CA GLU A 254 11.44 4.35 9.04
C GLU A 254 11.22 2.84 9.03
N ARG A 255 10.02 2.42 8.61
CA ARG A 255 9.63 1.01 8.59
C ARG A 255 10.33 0.24 7.48
N ASP A 256 10.61 0.90 6.36
CA ASP A 256 11.19 0.29 5.18
C ASP A 256 12.73 0.20 5.31
N GLU A 257 13.34 -0.65 4.49
CA GLU A 257 14.79 -0.85 4.44
C GLU A 257 15.53 0.29 3.71
N CYS A 258 14.81 1.25 3.13
CA CYS A 258 15.36 2.43 2.48
C CYS A 258 14.46 3.66 2.68
N PRO A 259 15.04 4.87 2.74
CA PRO A 259 14.29 6.12 2.80
C PRO A 259 13.59 6.42 1.46
N GLY A 260 12.68 7.40 1.47
CA GLY A 260 12.03 7.93 0.27
C GLY A 260 10.52 7.87 0.26
N GLY A 261 9.89 7.02 1.08
CA GLY A 261 8.43 6.91 1.13
C GLY A 261 7.82 6.71 -0.27
N LEU A 262 7.01 7.66 -0.73
CA LEU A 262 6.34 7.58 -2.03
C LEU A 262 7.20 7.94 -3.24
N VAL A 263 8.38 8.53 -3.05
CA VAL A 263 9.25 8.90 -4.18
C VAL A 263 10.25 7.80 -4.54
N LYS A 264 10.06 6.57 -4.02
CA LYS A 264 10.90 5.43 -4.37
C LYS A 264 10.79 5.08 -5.86
N THR A 265 11.87 4.55 -6.40
CA THR A 265 12.04 4.24 -7.82
C THR A 265 12.64 2.83 -7.95
N PRO A 266 11.82 1.76 -7.82
CA PRO A 266 12.29 0.39 -8.00
C PRO A 266 12.85 0.14 -9.41
N CYS A 267 13.84 -0.76 -9.49
CA CYS A 267 14.42 -1.27 -10.73
C CYS A 267 14.07 -2.75 -10.94
N TRP A 268 13.54 -3.07 -12.12
CA TRP A 268 13.31 -4.45 -12.55
C TRP A 268 13.99 -4.69 -13.89
N ASN A 269 14.97 -5.60 -13.92
CA ASN A 269 15.68 -5.99 -15.15
C ASN A 269 16.29 -4.78 -15.92
N GLY A 270 16.76 -3.76 -15.20
CA GLY A 270 17.33 -2.54 -15.79
C GLY A 270 16.30 -1.47 -16.18
N TYR A 271 15.02 -1.67 -15.87
CA TYR A 271 13.97 -0.67 -16.06
C TYR A 271 13.55 -0.06 -14.73
N TRP A 272 13.60 1.25 -14.65
CA TRP A 272 13.32 2.04 -13.45
C TRP A 272 11.95 2.70 -13.57
N PHE A 273 11.17 2.66 -12.49
CA PHE A 273 9.84 3.27 -12.45
C PHE A 273 9.65 4.01 -11.16
N ASP A 274 9.34 5.30 -11.24
CA ASP A 274 8.77 5.99 -10.10
C ASP A 274 7.41 5.36 -9.73
N GLN A 275 7.04 5.40 -8.45
CA GLN A 275 5.77 4.81 -7.99
C GLN A 275 4.54 5.48 -8.63
N VAL A 276 4.62 6.76 -8.94
CA VAL A 276 3.62 7.57 -9.64
C VAL A 276 4.36 8.65 -10.45
N LEU A 277 3.64 9.46 -11.20
CA LEU A 277 4.18 10.65 -11.86
C LEU A 277 4.84 11.58 -10.83
N HIS A 278 6.17 11.68 -10.90
CA HIS A 278 6.94 12.65 -10.15
C HIS A 278 7.63 13.61 -11.11
N LEU A 279 7.41 14.91 -10.86
CA LEU A 279 8.16 15.97 -11.48
C LEU A 279 8.25 17.13 -10.49
N LEU A 280 9.45 17.66 -10.30
CA LEU A 280 9.72 18.62 -9.24
C LEU A 280 9.54 20.05 -9.75
N TYR A 281 8.76 20.85 -9.02
CA TYR A 281 8.54 22.26 -9.30
C TYR A 281 8.61 23.02 -7.99
N PHE A 282 9.40 24.09 -7.97
CA PHE A 282 9.54 24.95 -6.80
C PHE A 282 8.68 26.20 -6.95
N TRP A 283 8.14 26.63 -5.82
CA TRP A 283 7.37 27.87 -5.70
C TRP A 283 8.05 28.85 -4.74
N ASP A 284 9.13 28.41 -4.11
CA ASP A 284 9.93 29.17 -3.14
C ASP A 284 11.42 29.01 -3.44
N ASP A 285 12.11 30.14 -3.46
CA ASP A 285 13.51 30.23 -3.87
C ASP A 285 14.46 29.54 -2.86
N ASP A 286 14.08 29.42 -1.59
CA ASP A 286 14.90 28.76 -0.56
C ASP A 286 14.96 27.25 -0.78
N THR A 287 13.81 26.59 -0.99
CA THR A 287 13.77 25.16 -1.31
C THR A 287 14.43 24.89 -2.65
N GLU A 288 14.20 25.71 -3.68
CA GLU A 288 14.88 25.54 -4.98
C GLU A 288 16.40 25.59 -4.82
N ARG A 289 16.93 26.61 -4.13
CA ARG A 289 18.37 26.77 -3.89
C ARG A 289 18.96 25.62 -3.09
N ARG A 290 18.30 25.16 -2.02
CA ARG A 290 18.77 24.02 -1.21
C ARG A 290 18.86 22.74 -2.03
N ILE A 291 17.82 22.44 -2.81
CA ILE A 291 17.76 21.20 -3.57
C ILE A 291 18.68 21.23 -4.79
N THR A 292 18.75 22.37 -5.50
CA THR A 292 19.71 22.53 -6.60
C THR A 292 21.15 22.45 -6.12
N ALA A 293 21.49 23.03 -4.97
CA ALA A 293 22.81 22.88 -4.36
C ALA A 293 23.11 21.43 -3.92
N LEU A 294 22.11 20.73 -3.38
CA LEU A 294 22.26 19.34 -2.92
C LEU A 294 22.50 18.35 -4.05
N LEU A 295 21.82 18.51 -5.19
CA LEU A 295 21.96 17.60 -6.33
C LEU A 295 23.00 18.04 -7.35
N GLY A 296 23.30 19.34 -7.44
CA GLY A 296 24.23 19.89 -8.43
C GLY A 296 23.86 19.46 -9.86
N ASP A 297 24.85 18.93 -10.59
CA ASP A 297 24.71 18.49 -11.97
C ASP A 297 23.79 17.26 -12.14
N ASP A 298 23.49 16.53 -11.05
CA ASP A 298 22.57 15.38 -11.07
C ASP A 298 21.10 15.82 -11.20
N LEU A 299 20.77 17.12 -11.12
CA LEU A 299 19.41 17.65 -11.29
C LEU A 299 19.25 18.33 -12.65
N ALA A 300 18.46 17.73 -13.53
CA ALA A 300 18.28 18.23 -14.89
C ALA A 300 16.96 18.99 -15.07
N ARG A 301 16.98 20.00 -15.95
CA ARG A 301 15.76 20.62 -16.46
C ARG A 301 14.95 19.59 -17.24
N CYS A 302 13.67 19.51 -16.90
CA CYS A 302 12.72 18.56 -17.44
C CYS A 302 11.37 19.27 -17.68
N PRO A 303 11.31 20.21 -18.65
CA PRO A 303 10.07 20.89 -18.99
C PRO A 303 9.07 19.85 -19.53
N PRO A 304 7.92 19.68 -18.86
CA PRO A 304 7.01 18.61 -19.20
C PRO A 304 6.27 18.88 -20.50
N VAL A 305 6.10 17.82 -21.27
CA VAL A 305 5.16 17.79 -22.40
C VAL A 305 4.08 16.77 -22.06
N ALA A 306 2.84 17.23 -21.95
CA ALA A 306 1.72 16.36 -21.62
C ALA A 306 0.58 16.52 -22.61
N TRP A 307 -0.09 15.42 -22.92
CA TRP A 307 -1.24 15.41 -23.83
C TRP A 307 -2.53 15.03 -23.11
N VAL A 308 -3.64 15.44 -23.68
CA VAL A 308 -5.00 15.07 -23.27
C VAL A 308 -5.65 14.35 -24.44
N GLU A 309 -6.06 13.11 -24.18
CA GLU A 309 -6.79 12.27 -25.14
C GLU A 309 -8.29 12.33 -24.86
N THR A 310 -9.04 12.72 -25.90
CA THR A 310 -10.50 12.74 -25.90
C THR A 310 -11.03 12.08 -27.16
N ASP A 311 -12.33 11.76 -27.17
CA ASP A 311 -13.02 11.32 -28.39
C ASP A 311 -13.20 12.45 -29.42
N LYS A 312 -12.97 13.70 -29.00
CA LYS A 312 -13.06 14.93 -29.82
C LYS A 312 -11.75 15.35 -30.46
N GLY A 313 -10.64 14.71 -30.09
CA GLY A 313 -9.30 15.03 -30.56
C GLY A 313 -8.25 14.96 -29.45
N THR A 314 -6.99 15.13 -29.86
CA THR A 314 -5.82 15.12 -28.98
C THR A 314 -5.27 16.53 -28.88
N VAL A 315 -5.03 17.01 -27.67
CA VAL A 315 -4.51 18.36 -27.41
C VAL A 315 -3.40 18.36 -26.37
N LEU A 316 -2.59 19.41 -26.33
CA LEU A 316 -1.62 19.61 -25.26
C LEU A 316 -2.31 19.97 -23.94
N PHE A 317 -1.69 19.62 -22.83
CA PHE A 317 -2.01 20.15 -21.52
C PHE A 317 -1.26 21.48 -21.31
N PRO A 318 -1.88 22.52 -20.73
CA PRO A 318 -3.21 22.55 -20.12
C PRO A 318 -4.36 22.62 -21.14
N PHE A 319 -5.34 21.72 -20.98
CA PHE A 319 -6.44 21.50 -21.93
C PHE A 319 -7.12 22.78 -22.42
N GLN A 320 -7.43 23.68 -21.48
CA GLN A 320 -8.16 24.92 -21.75
C GLN A 320 -7.40 25.88 -22.69
N MET A 321 -6.08 25.73 -22.82
CA MET A 321 -5.22 26.61 -23.62
C MET A 321 -4.91 26.05 -25.01
N HIS A 322 -5.34 24.84 -25.35
CA HIS A 322 -4.89 24.13 -26.55
C HIS A 322 -6.04 23.49 -27.34
N LEU A 323 -7.19 24.16 -27.41
CA LEU A 323 -8.42 23.61 -28.00
C LEU A 323 -8.34 23.36 -29.51
N ALA A 324 -7.35 23.92 -30.23
CA ALA A 324 -7.27 23.84 -31.70
C ALA A 324 -7.22 22.42 -32.26
N GLY A 325 -6.74 21.44 -31.47
CA GLY A 325 -6.68 20.02 -31.84
C GLY A 325 -8.01 19.26 -31.68
N LEU A 326 -9.06 19.90 -31.18
CA LEU A 326 -10.41 19.32 -31.08
C LEU A 326 -11.23 19.58 -32.36
N ASP A 327 -12.31 18.83 -32.52
CA ASP A 327 -13.32 19.10 -33.54
C ASP A 327 -13.92 20.51 -33.39
N LYS A 328 -14.31 21.11 -34.51
CA LYS A 328 -14.69 22.53 -34.54
C LYS A 328 -16.00 22.84 -33.82
N GLU A 329 -16.90 21.88 -33.70
CA GLU A 329 -18.15 22.04 -32.95
C GLU A 329 -17.85 22.11 -31.45
N THR A 330 -17.00 21.21 -30.95
CA THR A 330 -16.53 21.21 -29.56
C THR A 330 -15.79 22.49 -29.23
N VAL A 331 -14.90 22.96 -30.11
CA VAL A 331 -14.18 24.24 -29.94
C VAL A 331 -15.16 25.41 -29.81
N ALA A 332 -16.13 25.52 -30.73
CA ALA A 332 -17.10 26.62 -30.72
C ALA A 332 -17.92 26.63 -29.42
N ARG A 333 -18.33 25.45 -28.92
CA ARG A 333 -19.03 25.31 -27.64
C ARG A 333 -18.17 25.76 -26.45
N CYS A 334 -16.92 25.31 -26.38
CA CYS A 334 -15.99 25.70 -25.31
C CYS A 334 -15.81 27.23 -25.23
N ILE A 335 -15.58 27.88 -26.37
CA ILE A 335 -15.41 29.34 -26.44
C ILE A 335 -16.72 30.05 -26.06
N THR A 336 -17.86 29.58 -26.57
CA THR A 336 -19.17 30.21 -26.31
C THR A 336 -19.53 30.17 -24.83
N ASP A 337 -19.34 29.03 -24.17
CA ASP A 337 -19.65 28.89 -22.74
C ASP A 337 -18.69 29.71 -21.88
N LEU A 338 -17.39 29.72 -22.20
CA LEU A 338 -16.43 30.56 -21.49
C LEU A 338 -16.72 32.05 -21.67
N ALA A 339 -17.13 32.48 -22.88
CA ALA A 339 -17.51 33.87 -23.14
C ALA A 339 -18.72 34.29 -22.27
N ARG A 340 -19.72 33.42 -22.13
CA ARG A 340 -20.89 33.66 -21.27
C ARG A 340 -20.47 33.83 -19.80
N LEU A 341 -19.55 33.01 -19.30
CA LEU A 341 -19.05 33.11 -17.92
C LEU A 341 -18.15 34.34 -17.71
N THR A 342 -17.38 34.72 -18.72
CA THR A 342 -16.41 35.82 -18.62
C THR A 342 -17.08 37.19 -18.73
N PHE A 343 -18.03 37.34 -19.66
CA PHE A 343 -18.69 38.61 -19.96
C PHE A 343 -20.12 38.71 -19.40
N GLY A 344 -20.67 37.63 -18.85
CA GLY A 344 -21.94 37.63 -18.14
C GLY A 344 -21.79 37.99 -16.65
N ALA A 345 -22.90 38.36 -16.01
CA ALA A 345 -22.93 38.56 -14.56
C ALA A 345 -23.16 37.22 -13.85
N THR A 346 -22.11 36.64 -13.26
CA THR A 346 -22.22 35.48 -12.36
C THR A 346 -21.53 35.80 -11.03
N ASN A 347 -22.32 35.91 -9.96
CA ASN A 347 -21.83 36.09 -8.58
C ASN A 347 -22.06 34.83 -7.72
N GLU A 348 -22.19 33.66 -8.35
CA GLU A 348 -22.43 32.41 -7.64
C GLU A 348 -21.11 31.84 -7.11
N GLU A 349 -21.05 31.59 -5.81
CA GLU A 349 -19.94 30.86 -5.20
C GLU A 349 -20.15 29.34 -5.35
N PRO A 350 -19.15 28.59 -5.84
CA PRO A 350 -19.28 27.15 -6.02
C PRO A 350 -19.36 26.44 -4.67
N LYS A 351 -20.34 25.55 -4.52
CA LYS A 351 -20.56 24.78 -3.27
C LYS A 351 -19.75 23.50 -3.21
N ASN A 352 -19.41 22.94 -4.37
CA ASN A 352 -18.76 21.65 -4.52
C ASN A 352 -17.77 21.68 -5.71
N PHE A 353 -16.99 20.62 -5.84
CA PHE A 353 -15.96 20.54 -6.88
C PHE A 353 -16.52 20.51 -8.31
N GLU A 354 -17.71 19.94 -8.54
CA GLU A 354 -18.36 19.98 -9.86
C GLU A 354 -18.69 21.42 -10.28
N GLU A 355 -19.29 22.21 -9.38
CA GLU A 355 -19.59 23.61 -9.60
C GLU A 355 -18.32 24.45 -9.78
N VAL A 356 -17.24 24.16 -9.04
CA VAL A 356 -15.92 24.81 -9.25
C VAL A 356 -15.50 24.66 -10.71
N LEU A 357 -15.54 23.44 -11.26
CA LEU A 357 -15.13 23.20 -12.65
C LEU A 357 -16.05 23.92 -13.64
N GLN A 358 -17.37 23.82 -13.45
CA GLN A 358 -18.36 24.41 -14.36
C GLN A 358 -18.29 25.95 -14.38
N LEU A 359 -18.23 26.61 -13.22
CA LEU A 359 -18.16 28.07 -13.11
C LEU A 359 -16.80 28.65 -13.53
N THR A 360 -15.76 27.80 -13.56
CA THR A 360 -14.41 28.18 -13.99
C THR A 360 -14.22 28.01 -15.50
N PHE A 361 -14.64 26.88 -16.07
CA PHE A 361 -14.27 26.48 -17.43
C PHE A 361 -15.45 26.42 -18.42
N GLY A 362 -16.69 26.46 -17.93
CA GLY A 362 -17.88 26.32 -18.76
C GLY A 362 -18.21 24.88 -19.17
N GLY A 363 -19.45 24.67 -19.60
CA GLY A 363 -20.01 23.35 -19.94
C GLY A 363 -19.20 22.63 -21.02
N GLY A 364 -18.86 23.32 -22.12
CA GLY A 364 -18.09 22.76 -23.21
C GLY A 364 -16.77 22.10 -22.79
N MET A 365 -15.93 22.78 -22.00
CA MET A 365 -14.66 22.20 -21.52
C MET A 365 -14.90 21.11 -20.48
N CYS A 366 -15.88 21.32 -19.61
CA CYS A 366 -16.24 20.40 -18.54
C CYS A 366 -16.69 19.05 -19.07
N GLU A 367 -17.62 19.03 -20.03
CA GLU A 367 -18.14 17.80 -20.64
C GLU A 367 -17.09 17.09 -21.49
N THR A 368 -16.22 17.83 -22.15
CA THR A 368 -15.22 17.25 -23.08
C THR A 368 -14.10 16.55 -22.33
N PHE A 369 -13.64 17.09 -21.19
CA PHE A 369 -12.47 16.54 -20.50
C PHE A 369 -12.58 16.60 -18.98
N LEU A 370 -12.87 17.77 -18.40
CA LEU A 370 -12.62 17.99 -16.97
C LEU A 370 -13.53 17.13 -16.08
N LEU A 371 -14.82 17.03 -16.36
CA LEU A 371 -15.75 16.19 -15.59
C LEU A 371 -15.48 14.69 -15.78
N PRO A 372 -15.41 14.12 -17.00
CA PRO A 372 -15.14 12.69 -17.16
C PRO A 372 -13.77 12.29 -16.59
N TYR A 373 -12.73 13.12 -16.78
CA TYR A 373 -11.42 12.87 -16.18
C TYR A 373 -11.48 12.88 -14.65
N ASN A 374 -12.11 13.88 -14.03
CA ASN A 374 -12.19 13.95 -12.57
C ASN A 374 -13.09 12.87 -11.98
N ARG A 375 -14.20 12.49 -12.63
CA ARG A 375 -15.01 11.33 -12.20
C ARG A 375 -14.19 10.04 -12.21
N LYS A 376 -13.38 9.86 -13.25
CA LYS A 376 -12.45 8.73 -13.35
C LYS A 376 -11.36 8.77 -12.28
N MET A 377 -10.79 9.95 -12.01
CA MET A 377 -9.75 10.15 -11.00
C MET A 377 -10.27 9.91 -9.58
N TRP A 378 -11.39 10.55 -9.22
CA TRP A 378 -11.94 10.55 -7.87
C TRP A 378 -12.83 9.35 -7.59
N LYS A 379 -13.39 8.68 -8.61
CA LYS A 379 -14.29 7.53 -8.46
C LYS A 379 -15.47 7.81 -7.51
N ARG A 380 -15.86 9.08 -7.41
CA ARG A 380 -16.89 9.62 -6.51
C ARG A 380 -17.67 10.71 -7.24
N PRO A 381 -18.95 10.93 -6.88
CA PRO A 381 -19.71 12.07 -7.37
C PRO A 381 -19.00 13.38 -7.01
N LEU A 382 -18.75 14.23 -8.00
CA LEU A 382 -17.94 15.45 -7.82
C LEU A 382 -18.71 16.53 -7.03
N ASP A 383 -20.04 16.44 -7.01
CA ASP A 383 -20.94 17.27 -6.20
C ASP A 383 -20.86 16.97 -4.68
N THR A 384 -20.27 15.83 -4.29
CA THR A 384 -20.02 15.48 -2.87
C THR A 384 -18.65 15.94 -2.36
N LEU A 385 -17.78 16.43 -3.24
CA LEU A 385 -16.43 16.85 -2.90
C LEU A 385 -16.38 18.34 -2.54
N ALA A 386 -15.66 18.67 -1.47
CA ALA A 386 -15.54 20.05 -0.99
C ALA A 386 -14.88 20.97 -2.03
N ALA A 387 -15.40 22.18 -2.24
CA ALA A 387 -14.82 23.14 -3.18
C ALA A 387 -13.39 23.57 -2.79
N ALA A 388 -13.15 23.90 -1.52
CA ALA A 388 -11.89 24.49 -1.05
C ALA A 388 -10.67 23.56 -1.16
N GLY A 389 -10.87 22.24 -1.09
CA GLY A 389 -9.78 21.26 -1.12
C GLY A 389 -9.08 21.11 -2.47
N PHE A 390 -9.67 21.62 -3.56
CA PHE A 390 -9.21 21.40 -4.93
C PHE A 390 -8.92 22.68 -5.72
N THR A 391 -9.13 23.86 -5.14
CA THR A 391 -9.13 25.14 -5.88
C THR A 391 -7.77 25.85 -5.94
N TRP A 392 -6.76 25.42 -5.18
CA TRP A 392 -5.47 26.13 -5.05
C TRP A 392 -4.74 26.38 -6.39
N ASN A 393 -5.05 25.60 -7.43
CA ASN A 393 -4.51 25.75 -8.79
C ASN A 393 -5.58 25.85 -9.88
N ILE A 394 -6.86 26.04 -9.51
CA ILE A 394 -7.97 26.13 -10.47
C ILE A 394 -8.41 27.58 -10.56
N THR A 395 -7.99 28.24 -11.63
CA THR A 395 -8.36 29.63 -11.92
C THR A 395 -9.03 29.71 -13.28
N ARG A 396 -9.97 30.65 -13.42
CA ARG A 396 -10.61 30.92 -14.71
C ARG A 396 -9.53 31.30 -15.73
N PRO A 397 -9.48 30.64 -16.89
CA PRO A 397 -8.50 30.98 -17.90
C PRO A 397 -8.82 32.33 -18.54
N ASP A 398 -7.78 33.04 -18.95
CA ASP A 398 -7.92 34.28 -19.71
C ASP A 398 -8.56 33.98 -21.08
N PHE A 399 -9.63 34.72 -21.41
CA PHE A 399 -10.44 34.45 -22.59
C PHE A 399 -9.66 34.61 -23.90
N ASP A 400 -8.82 35.64 -24.01
CA ASP A 400 -8.05 35.93 -25.23
C ASP A 400 -7.01 34.84 -25.49
N ASN A 401 -6.37 34.34 -24.42
CA ASN A 401 -5.43 33.23 -24.55
C ASN A 401 -6.13 31.92 -24.94
N VAL A 402 -7.32 31.62 -24.39
CA VAL A 402 -8.13 30.47 -24.81
C VAL A 402 -8.53 30.58 -26.28
N LEU A 403 -8.98 31.76 -26.72
CA LEU A 403 -9.35 32.01 -28.10
C LEU A 403 -8.16 31.80 -29.04
N ARG A 404 -6.96 32.27 -28.66
CA ARG A 404 -5.74 32.05 -29.44
C ARG A 404 -5.38 30.56 -29.52
N GLY A 405 -5.43 29.86 -28.39
CA GLY A 405 -5.22 28.41 -28.30
C GLY A 405 -6.26 27.56 -29.03
N ALA A 406 -7.41 28.12 -29.36
CA ALA A 406 -8.43 27.48 -30.21
C ALA A 406 -8.16 27.64 -31.71
N LEU A 407 -7.35 28.63 -32.10
CA LEU A 407 -6.98 28.92 -33.48
C LEU A 407 -5.63 28.29 -33.86
N GLU A 408 -4.69 28.26 -32.92
CA GLU A 408 -3.30 27.83 -33.13
C GLU A 408 -3.01 26.53 -32.37
N THR A 409 -2.35 25.57 -33.02
CA THR A 409 -2.08 24.24 -32.44
C THR A 409 -0.85 24.20 -31.51
N ASP A 410 -0.06 25.27 -31.44
CA ASP A 410 1.18 25.35 -30.66
C ASP A 410 1.47 26.79 -30.19
N SER A 411 0.45 27.57 -29.81
CA SER A 411 0.69 28.89 -29.21
C SER A 411 1.54 28.68 -27.96
N GLY A 412 2.78 29.18 -27.96
CA GLY A 412 3.84 28.90 -26.97
C GLY A 412 3.52 29.33 -25.54
N TYR A 413 2.52 28.66 -24.94
CA TYR A 413 2.05 28.89 -23.60
C TYR A 413 2.99 28.18 -22.63
N GLU A 414 3.72 28.97 -21.84
CA GLU A 414 4.47 28.42 -20.70
C GLU A 414 3.49 28.12 -19.57
N SER A 415 3.22 26.82 -19.37
CA SER A 415 2.44 26.35 -18.23
C SER A 415 3.22 26.54 -16.91
N TYR A 416 2.51 26.53 -15.76
CA TYR A 416 3.14 26.71 -14.44
C TYR A 416 4.28 25.70 -14.16
N ASN A 417 4.23 24.56 -14.81
CA ASN A 417 5.20 23.47 -14.73
C ASN A 417 6.32 23.56 -15.78
N ALA A 418 6.40 24.62 -16.60
CA ALA A 418 7.49 24.84 -17.55
C ALA A 418 8.88 24.83 -16.89
N LYS A 419 8.93 25.01 -15.56
CA LYS A 419 10.14 24.92 -14.75
C LYS A 419 10.43 23.57 -14.10
N GLY A 420 9.95 22.47 -14.67
CA GLY A 420 10.17 21.12 -14.16
C GLY A 420 11.63 20.73 -14.02
N TRP A 421 11.92 19.99 -12.95
CA TRP A 421 13.22 19.40 -12.64
C TRP A 421 13.07 17.90 -12.36
N TYR A 422 14.04 17.10 -12.82
CA TYR A 422 14.07 15.66 -12.59
C TYR A 422 15.51 15.17 -12.34
N PRO A 423 15.77 14.32 -11.34
CA PRO A 423 17.11 13.77 -11.11
C PRO A 423 17.58 12.88 -12.28
N ARG A 424 18.77 13.15 -12.79
CA ARG A 424 19.47 12.39 -13.83
C ARG A 424 20.92 12.12 -13.40
N PRO A 425 21.13 11.24 -12.41
CA PRO A 425 22.47 10.92 -11.96
C PRO A 425 23.31 10.24 -13.05
N ALA A 426 24.59 10.01 -12.78
CA ALA A 426 25.49 9.24 -13.65
C ALA A 426 24.99 7.81 -13.91
N SER A 427 25.39 7.22 -15.05
CA SER A 427 24.86 5.95 -15.54
C SER A 427 25.12 4.73 -14.67
N ASP A 428 26.16 4.79 -13.84
CA ASP A 428 26.54 3.76 -12.87
C ASP A 428 25.88 3.96 -11.49
N SER A 429 25.02 4.98 -11.34
CA SER A 429 24.33 5.24 -10.08
C SER A 429 23.46 4.04 -9.65
N PRO A 430 23.57 3.59 -8.39
CA PRO A 430 22.77 2.48 -7.87
C PRO A 430 21.30 2.84 -7.61
N VAL A 431 20.96 4.13 -7.69
CA VAL A 431 19.60 4.67 -7.53
C VAL A 431 19.35 5.71 -8.62
N ARG A 432 18.15 5.74 -9.20
CA ARG A 432 17.75 6.70 -10.23
C ARG A 432 16.32 7.19 -9.97
N GLY A 433 15.83 8.10 -10.80
CA GLY A 433 14.50 8.69 -10.66
C GLY A 433 14.37 9.58 -9.43
N MET A 434 13.13 9.81 -8.99
CA MET A 434 12.89 10.73 -7.88
C MET A 434 13.43 10.21 -6.53
N GLU A 435 13.70 8.90 -6.41
CA GLU A 435 14.31 8.32 -5.21
C GLU A 435 15.70 8.90 -4.95
N PHE A 436 16.43 9.26 -6.00
CA PHE A 436 17.78 9.83 -5.88
C PHE A 436 17.79 11.11 -5.02
N LEU A 437 16.77 11.97 -5.15
CA LEU A 437 16.59 13.15 -4.29
C LEU A 437 16.43 12.75 -2.82
N ALA A 438 15.60 11.73 -2.53
CA ALA A 438 15.40 11.28 -1.17
C ALA A 438 16.67 10.67 -0.56
N GLN A 439 17.45 9.93 -1.35
CA GLN A 439 18.72 9.37 -0.89
C GLN A 439 19.77 10.47 -0.63
N LYS A 440 19.82 11.53 -1.44
CA LYS A 440 20.69 12.68 -1.20
C LYS A 440 20.32 13.43 0.07
N LEU A 441 19.03 13.64 0.32
CA LEU A 441 18.55 14.18 1.61
C LEU A 441 18.86 13.23 2.77
N ALA A 442 18.84 11.91 2.53
CA ALA A 442 19.20 10.95 3.56
C ALA A 442 20.67 10.94 3.93
N ALA A 443 21.55 11.18 2.95
CA ALA A 443 22.98 11.31 3.20
C ALA A 443 23.34 12.51 4.10
N SER A 444 22.46 13.52 4.23
CA SER A 444 22.65 14.67 5.13
C SER A 444 22.02 14.50 6.51
N VAL A 445 21.49 13.32 6.84
CA VAL A 445 20.91 13.01 8.15
C VAL A 445 21.75 11.96 8.86
N GLU A 446 22.22 12.26 10.08
CA GLU A 446 23.18 11.41 10.79
C GLU A 446 22.57 10.12 11.35
N ASN A 447 21.33 10.17 11.84
CA ASN A 447 20.75 9.10 12.64
C ASN A 447 19.39 8.63 12.10
N ILE A 448 19.46 7.84 11.02
CA ILE A 448 18.31 7.17 10.42
C ILE A 448 18.27 5.71 10.86
N ARG A 449 17.09 5.24 11.29
CA ARG A 449 16.81 3.88 11.72
C ARG A 449 15.80 3.25 10.76
N LEU A 450 16.32 2.42 9.86
CA LEU A 450 15.56 1.69 8.83
C LEU A 450 15.07 0.35 9.38
N GLY A 451 14.00 -0.23 8.83
CA GLY A 451 13.41 -1.48 9.35
C GLY A 451 12.76 -1.34 10.74
N HIS A 452 12.45 -0.11 11.15
CA HIS A 452 11.90 0.24 12.46
C HIS A 452 10.38 0.46 12.36
N VAL A 453 9.61 -0.58 12.67
CA VAL A 453 8.14 -0.55 12.60
C VAL A 453 7.56 -0.03 13.90
N ILE A 454 6.92 1.13 13.87
CA ILE A 454 6.21 1.69 15.03
C ILE A 454 4.99 0.83 15.36
N GLU A 455 4.87 0.38 16.61
CA GLU A 455 3.76 -0.45 17.09
C GLU A 455 2.78 0.32 17.98
N ARG A 456 3.30 1.23 18.81
CA ARG A 456 2.49 2.13 19.65
C ARG A 456 3.27 3.37 20.06
N ILE A 457 2.54 4.42 20.40
CA ILE A 457 3.06 5.72 20.83
C ILE A 457 2.35 6.07 22.15
N GLU A 458 3.10 6.23 23.23
CA GLU A 458 2.59 6.78 24.49
C GLU A 458 2.89 8.28 24.52
N LEU A 459 1.83 9.07 24.35
CA LEU A 459 1.91 10.52 24.31
C LEU A 459 2.28 11.12 25.66
N SER A 460 1.74 10.55 26.75
CA SER A 460 1.97 11.00 28.12
C SER A 460 3.43 10.84 28.56
N SER A 461 4.07 9.74 28.16
CA SER A 461 5.47 9.45 28.47
C SER A 461 6.45 9.92 27.37
N ARG A 462 5.93 10.45 26.25
CA ARG A 462 6.70 10.83 25.05
C ARG A 462 7.58 9.69 24.54
N THR A 463 7.01 8.47 24.47
CA THR A 463 7.73 7.29 24.00
C THR A 463 7.09 6.63 22.79
N VAL A 464 7.93 6.10 21.92
CA VAL A 464 7.57 5.37 20.70
C VAL A 464 8.15 3.97 20.79
N HIS A 465 7.27 2.98 20.73
CA HIS A 465 7.62 1.57 20.76
C HIS A 465 7.75 1.05 19.35
N VAL A 466 8.88 0.41 19.10
CA VAL A 466 9.30 0.01 17.77
C VAL A 466 9.65 -1.45 17.77
N ARG A 467 9.21 -2.16 16.74
CA ARG A 467 9.68 -3.50 16.42
C ARG A 467 10.74 -3.42 15.32
N THR A 468 11.87 -4.05 15.58
CA THR A 468 12.98 -4.23 14.63
C THR A 468 13.22 -5.73 14.42
N GLU A 469 14.15 -6.07 13.51
CA GLU A 469 14.63 -7.45 13.36
C GLU A 469 15.37 -7.95 14.62
N ASP A 470 16.07 -7.06 15.32
CA ASP A 470 16.87 -7.37 16.51
C ASP A 470 16.05 -7.46 17.81
N GLY A 471 14.81 -6.99 17.79
CA GLY A 471 13.86 -7.06 18.90
C GLY A 471 13.06 -5.77 19.10
N PRO A 472 12.30 -5.67 20.22
CA PRO A 472 11.61 -4.45 20.57
C PRO A 472 12.58 -3.37 21.08
N GLU A 473 12.40 -2.14 20.61
CA GLU A 473 13.09 -0.94 21.08
C GLU A 473 12.09 0.13 21.54
N VAL A 474 12.54 1.06 22.38
CA VAL A 474 11.74 2.21 22.84
C VAL A 474 12.55 3.48 22.64
N TYR A 475 11.97 4.43 21.92
CA TYR A 475 12.55 5.75 21.67
C TYR A 475 11.77 6.78 22.48
N ALA A 476 12.44 7.52 23.36
CA ALA A 476 11.87 8.66 24.06
C ALA A 476 12.35 9.97 23.41
N TYR A 477 11.47 10.96 23.32
CA TYR A 477 11.80 12.29 22.80
C TYR A 477 11.65 13.38 23.86
N GLY A 478 12.65 14.24 23.98
CA GLY A 478 12.70 15.31 24.97
C GLY A 478 11.84 16.51 24.59
N GLU A 479 12.01 17.01 23.37
CA GLU A 479 11.49 18.31 22.94
C GLU A 479 10.30 18.17 21.99
N ALA A 480 10.46 17.43 20.88
CA ALA A 480 9.43 17.36 19.85
C ALA A 480 9.41 16.03 19.10
N CYS A 481 8.23 15.67 18.60
CA CYS A 481 8.04 14.55 17.67
C CYS A 481 7.38 15.06 16.38
N LEU A 482 8.01 14.81 15.23
CA LEU A 482 7.46 15.10 13.90
C LEU A 482 6.89 13.80 13.31
N ALA A 483 5.60 13.78 12.98
CA ALA A 483 4.95 12.61 12.42
C ALA A 483 4.53 12.85 10.96
N THR A 484 5.03 12.01 10.05
CA THR A 484 4.69 12.06 8.62
C THR A 484 3.78 10.93 8.15
N LEU A 485 3.43 10.02 9.08
CA LEU A 485 2.52 8.90 8.83
C LEU A 485 1.11 9.41 8.49
N PRO A 486 0.30 8.61 7.77
CA PRO A 486 -1.10 8.96 7.53
C PRO A 486 -1.86 9.22 8.83
N LEU A 487 -2.56 10.35 8.92
CA LEU A 487 -3.22 10.85 10.13
C LEU A 487 -4.10 9.81 10.86
N PRO A 488 -4.98 9.03 10.19
CA PRO A 488 -5.72 7.95 10.85
C PRO A 488 -4.82 6.83 11.41
N THR A 489 -3.70 6.55 10.76
CA THR A 489 -2.72 5.56 11.23
C THR A 489 -2.01 6.08 12.47
N MET A 490 -1.62 7.36 12.48
CA MET A 490 -0.99 8.00 13.62
C MET A 490 -1.89 7.92 14.87
N LEU A 491 -3.16 8.30 14.74
CA LEU A 491 -4.12 8.23 15.84
C LEU A 491 -4.34 6.81 16.37
N ARG A 492 -4.35 5.79 15.51
CA ARG A 492 -4.46 4.39 15.95
C ARG A 492 -3.24 3.88 16.73
N LEU A 493 -2.07 4.47 16.48
CA LEU A 493 -0.83 4.09 17.18
C LEU A 493 -0.72 4.79 18.54
N CYS A 494 -1.35 5.95 18.72
CA CYS A 494 -1.36 6.69 19.97
C CYS A 494 -2.28 6.03 21.00
N VAL A 495 -1.73 5.69 22.17
CA VAL A 495 -2.47 5.02 23.25
C VAL A 495 -3.58 5.91 23.82
N GLU A 496 -3.33 7.21 23.94
CA GLU A 496 -4.21 8.18 24.58
C GLU A 496 -5.25 8.80 23.62
N THR A 497 -5.36 8.33 22.38
CA THR A 497 -6.36 8.87 21.44
C THR A 497 -7.79 8.56 21.93
N PRO A 498 -8.66 9.59 22.04
CA PRO A 498 -10.07 9.41 22.41
C PRO A 498 -10.79 8.46 21.46
N LYS A 499 -11.64 7.59 22.02
CA LYS A 499 -12.41 6.61 21.23
C LYS A 499 -13.31 7.27 20.20
N GLU A 500 -13.91 8.40 20.57
CA GLU A 500 -14.79 9.19 19.72
C GLU A 500 -14.04 9.72 18.49
N LEU A 501 -12.80 10.18 18.69
CA LEU A 501 -11.93 10.65 17.61
C LEU A 501 -11.47 9.50 16.71
N LEU A 502 -11.15 8.34 17.28
CA LEU A 502 -10.84 7.12 16.51
C LEU A 502 -12.00 6.68 15.62
N VAL A 503 -13.23 6.71 16.14
CA VAL A 503 -14.45 6.38 15.39
C VAL A 503 -14.70 7.43 14.30
N ALA A 504 -14.57 8.72 14.61
CA ALA A 504 -14.74 9.80 13.63
C ALA A 504 -13.74 9.66 12.47
N CYS A 505 -12.48 9.33 12.77
CA CYS A 505 -11.44 9.17 11.74
C CYS A 505 -11.68 8.00 10.78
N GLN A 506 -12.59 7.08 11.07
CA GLN A 506 -13.00 6.03 10.11
C GLN A 506 -13.79 6.60 8.92
N GLN A 507 -14.31 7.83 9.03
CA GLN A 507 -14.98 8.54 7.95
C GLN A 507 -14.01 9.21 6.97
N LEU A 508 -12.73 9.30 7.32
CA LEU A 508 -11.71 9.82 6.42
C LEU A 508 -11.45 8.80 5.32
N THR A 509 -11.87 9.16 4.11
CA THR A 509 -11.75 8.32 2.91
C THR A 509 -10.63 8.80 2.02
N HIS A 510 -10.17 7.92 1.14
CA HIS A 510 -9.13 8.23 0.18
C HIS A 510 -9.23 7.30 -1.02
N ASN A 511 -8.56 7.69 -2.09
CA ASN A 511 -8.26 6.82 -3.21
C ASN A 511 -6.85 6.28 -3.07
N ARG A 512 -6.69 5.02 -3.47
CA ARG A 512 -5.39 4.41 -3.75
C ARG A 512 -5.06 4.52 -5.24
N VAL A 513 -3.79 4.44 -5.56
CA VAL A 513 -3.31 4.32 -6.94
C VAL A 513 -2.65 2.97 -7.13
N LEU A 514 -3.06 2.30 -8.20
CA LEU A 514 -2.43 1.09 -8.72
C LEU A 514 -1.59 1.50 -9.92
N SER A 515 -0.28 1.51 -9.74
CA SER A 515 0.67 1.87 -10.78
C SER A 515 1.20 0.60 -11.43
N VAL A 516 0.79 0.37 -12.68
CA VAL A 516 1.22 -0.78 -13.47
C VAL A 516 2.40 -0.37 -14.35
N ALA A 517 3.59 -0.80 -13.96
CA ALA A 517 4.85 -0.59 -14.66
C ALA A 517 5.04 -1.65 -15.74
N LEU A 518 5.12 -1.22 -17.00
CA LEU A 518 5.32 -2.08 -18.15
C LEU A 518 6.72 -1.83 -18.74
N SER A 519 7.54 -2.87 -18.73
CA SER A 519 8.85 -2.86 -19.40
C SER A 519 8.66 -3.30 -20.84
N VAL A 520 9.03 -2.44 -21.79
CA VAL A 520 8.81 -2.65 -23.22
C VAL A 520 10.15 -2.77 -23.92
N ARG A 521 10.29 -3.80 -24.77
CA ARG A 521 11.35 -3.89 -25.77
C ARG A 521 10.80 -3.47 -27.12
N GLY A 522 11.55 -2.70 -27.88
CA GLY A 522 11.17 -2.20 -29.20
C GLY A 522 11.31 -0.68 -29.32
N PRO A 523 10.89 -0.12 -30.46
CA PRO A 523 11.06 1.31 -30.73
C PRO A 523 10.30 2.17 -29.72
N ARG A 524 10.93 3.27 -29.30
CA ARG A 524 10.30 4.29 -28.44
C ARG A 524 9.15 4.97 -29.20
N PRO A 525 8.01 5.27 -28.54
CA PRO A 525 6.89 5.96 -29.18
C PRO A 525 7.30 7.37 -29.58
N LYS A 526 6.87 7.81 -30.77
CA LYS A 526 7.11 9.19 -31.23
C LYS A 526 6.04 10.11 -30.65
N ARG A 527 6.43 11.30 -30.18
CA ARG A 527 5.52 12.35 -29.66
C ARG A 527 4.61 11.85 -28.51
N CYS A 528 5.06 10.88 -27.71
CA CYS A 528 4.34 10.44 -26.53
C CYS A 528 4.17 11.56 -25.50
N GLY A 529 5.16 12.44 -25.40
CA GLY A 529 5.30 13.36 -24.27
C GLY A 529 5.65 12.59 -22.99
N HIS A 530 5.89 13.33 -21.92
CA HIS A 530 6.20 12.76 -20.61
C HIS A 530 5.00 11.96 -20.06
N TRP A 531 3.78 12.44 -20.28
CA TRP A 531 2.57 11.69 -19.94
C TRP A 531 1.36 12.08 -20.81
N ARG A 532 0.33 11.25 -20.77
CA ARG A 532 -0.96 11.47 -21.45
C ARG A 532 -2.13 11.20 -20.52
N TYR A 533 -3.10 12.10 -20.49
CA TYR A 533 -4.35 11.97 -19.73
C TYR A 533 -5.44 11.33 -20.58
N TYR A 534 -6.25 10.46 -19.97
CA TYR A 534 -7.33 9.75 -20.64
C TYR A 534 -8.64 9.88 -19.86
N ALA A 535 -9.61 10.61 -20.43
CA ALA A 535 -10.95 10.76 -19.85
C ALA A 535 -11.89 9.59 -20.18
N ASP A 536 -11.59 8.78 -21.21
CA ASP A 536 -12.41 7.62 -21.59
C ASP A 536 -12.52 6.62 -20.43
N GLU A 537 -13.71 6.53 -19.82
CA GLU A 537 -14.00 5.62 -18.72
C GLU A 537 -13.91 4.14 -19.10
N SER A 538 -13.93 3.82 -20.40
CA SER A 538 -13.72 2.46 -20.88
C SER A 538 -12.30 1.98 -20.61
N LEU A 539 -11.30 2.87 -20.52
CA LEU A 539 -9.92 2.54 -20.17
C LEU A 539 -9.71 2.56 -18.65
N CYS A 540 -8.99 1.60 -18.09
CA CYS A 540 -8.84 1.49 -16.64
C CYS A 540 -7.97 2.59 -16.01
N PHE A 541 -6.96 3.11 -16.72
CA PHE A 541 -6.00 4.09 -16.20
C PHE A 541 -6.42 5.53 -16.48
N THR A 542 -6.11 6.45 -15.58
CA THR A 542 -6.32 7.90 -15.77
C THR A 542 -5.23 8.53 -16.64
N ARG A 543 -4.01 7.99 -16.59
CA ARG A 543 -2.88 8.46 -17.39
C ARG A 543 -1.84 7.37 -17.66
N LEU A 544 -1.11 7.58 -18.76
CA LEU A 544 0.11 6.84 -19.10
C LEU A 544 1.31 7.78 -18.97
N ILE A 545 2.40 7.30 -18.35
CA ILE A 545 3.61 8.07 -18.09
C ILE A 545 4.80 7.36 -18.73
N TYR A 546 5.55 8.07 -19.56
CA TYR A 546 6.62 7.52 -20.38
C TYR A 546 7.97 7.82 -19.72
N MET A 547 8.48 6.86 -18.94
CA MET A 547 9.62 7.09 -18.04
C MET A 547 10.87 7.59 -18.79
N HIS A 548 11.11 7.08 -20.00
CA HIS A 548 12.26 7.45 -20.83
C HIS A 548 12.31 8.94 -21.26
N GLU A 549 11.19 9.67 -21.16
CA GLU A 549 11.13 11.10 -21.44
C GLU A 549 11.66 11.95 -20.26
N PHE A 550 11.54 11.43 -19.03
CA PHE A 550 12.09 12.08 -17.84
C PHE A 550 13.60 11.91 -17.80
N ASP A 551 14.06 10.70 -18.10
CA ASP A 551 15.47 10.33 -18.10
C ASP A 551 15.67 9.12 -19.03
N PRO A 552 16.48 9.28 -20.10
CA PRO A 552 16.66 8.25 -21.12
C PRO A 552 17.31 6.97 -20.60
N GLU A 553 17.94 7.01 -19.42
CA GLU A 553 18.62 5.88 -18.77
C GLU A 553 17.74 5.12 -17.77
N LEU A 554 16.47 5.50 -17.61
CA LEU A 554 15.50 4.71 -16.84
C LEU A 554 15.13 3.39 -17.55
N ALA A 555 15.64 3.14 -18.75
CA ALA A 555 15.49 1.87 -19.46
C ALA A 555 16.73 1.57 -20.33
N PRO A 556 16.96 0.29 -20.68
CA PRO A 556 18.01 -0.08 -21.63
C PRO A 556 17.82 0.56 -23.01
N PRO A 557 18.88 0.70 -23.83
CA PRO A 557 18.81 1.35 -25.15
C PRO A 557 17.83 0.72 -26.15
N ASP A 558 17.56 -0.59 -26.05
CA ASP A 558 16.63 -1.33 -26.91
C ASP A 558 15.18 -1.35 -26.37
N GLY A 559 14.90 -0.56 -25.32
CA GLY A 559 13.61 -0.56 -24.65
C GLY A 559 13.22 0.78 -24.03
N TRP A 560 12.07 0.74 -23.37
CA TRP A 560 11.48 1.85 -22.65
C TRP A 560 10.45 1.39 -21.62
N GLY A 561 10.19 2.21 -20.61
CA GLY A 561 9.17 1.97 -19.59
C GLY A 561 7.94 2.86 -19.78
N VAL A 562 6.76 2.31 -19.52
CA VAL A 562 5.51 3.07 -19.36
C VAL A 562 4.78 2.67 -18.10
N LEU A 563 4.30 3.66 -17.34
CA LEU A 563 3.48 3.48 -16.15
C LEU A 563 2.02 3.78 -16.49
N ALA A 564 1.12 2.83 -16.22
CA ALA A 564 -0.31 3.04 -16.26
C ALA A 564 -0.84 3.27 -14.84
N GLU A 565 -1.32 4.48 -14.56
CA GLU A 565 -1.87 4.81 -13.25
C GLU A 565 -3.38 4.62 -13.22
N ILE A 566 -3.84 3.78 -12.30
CA ILE A 566 -5.25 3.45 -12.10
C ILE A 566 -5.65 3.93 -10.71
N THR A 567 -6.68 4.75 -10.63
CA THR A 567 -7.27 5.16 -9.35
C THR A 567 -8.39 4.22 -8.94
N GLU A 568 -8.41 3.87 -7.66
CA GLU A 568 -9.49 3.12 -7.02
C GLU A 568 -9.84 3.75 -5.69
N ARG A 569 -11.10 3.62 -5.28
CA ARG A 569 -11.49 3.91 -3.91
C ARG A 569 -10.82 2.90 -2.99
N ALA A 570 -10.24 3.36 -1.89
CA ALA A 570 -9.56 2.45 -0.96
C ALA A 570 -10.54 1.52 -0.25
N GLU A 571 -11.81 1.91 -0.14
CA GLU A 571 -12.87 1.14 0.51
C GLU A 571 -13.36 -0.05 -0.32
N ASP A 572 -13.10 -0.06 -1.63
CA ASP A 572 -13.43 -1.20 -2.48
C ASP A 572 -12.43 -2.36 -2.22
N PRO A 573 -12.82 -3.64 -2.40
CA PRO A 573 -11.86 -4.75 -2.31
C PRO A 573 -10.79 -4.66 -3.40
N LEU A 574 -9.52 -4.93 -3.05
CA LEU A 574 -8.45 -4.97 -4.05
C LEU A 574 -8.61 -6.19 -4.95
N ARG A 575 -8.65 -5.95 -6.27
CA ARG A 575 -8.65 -7.01 -7.29
C ARG A 575 -7.34 -7.80 -7.26
N THR A 576 -7.32 -9.01 -7.82
CA THR A 576 -6.09 -9.80 -7.84
C THR A 576 -5.03 -9.11 -8.70
N ARG A 577 -3.75 -9.31 -8.36
CA ARG A 577 -2.62 -8.75 -9.12
C ARG A 577 -2.72 -9.08 -10.61
N GLU A 578 -3.08 -10.31 -10.96
CA GLU A 578 -3.16 -10.74 -12.36
C GLU A 578 -4.31 -10.05 -13.11
N GLU A 579 -5.48 -9.87 -12.49
CA GLU A 579 -6.59 -9.14 -13.10
C GLU A 579 -6.22 -7.68 -13.40
N ILE A 580 -5.57 -7.00 -12.44
CA ILE A 580 -5.13 -5.62 -12.60
C ILE A 580 -4.10 -5.52 -13.73
N LEU A 581 -3.06 -6.37 -13.68
CA LEU A 581 -1.99 -6.37 -14.69
C LEU A 581 -2.52 -6.69 -16.08
N LYS A 582 -3.38 -7.70 -16.20
CA LYS A 582 -3.99 -8.08 -17.48
C LYS A 582 -4.82 -6.92 -18.03
N ARG A 583 -5.71 -6.34 -17.22
CA ARG A 583 -6.58 -5.25 -17.67
C ARG A 583 -5.79 -4.02 -18.10
N ALA A 584 -4.76 -3.65 -17.34
CA ALA A 584 -3.89 -2.54 -17.70
C ALA A 584 -3.15 -2.78 -19.02
N CYS A 585 -2.60 -3.98 -19.24
CA CYS A 585 -1.93 -4.33 -20.50
C CYS A 585 -2.89 -4.25 -21.69
N ASP A 586 -4.07 -4.86 -21.57
CA ASP A 586 -5.07 -4.86 -22.63
C ASP A 586 -5.49 -3.41 -22.99
N ASP A 587 -5.70 -2.57 -21.98
CA ASP A 587 -6.11 -1.17 -22.19
C ASP A 587 -4.98 -0.29 -22.72
N VAL A 588 -3.72 -0.53 -22.34
CA VAL A 588 -2.55 0.18 -22.90
C VAL A 588 -2.40 -0.13 -24.39
N ILE A 589 -2.63 -1.38 -24.79
CA ILE A 589 -2.65 -1.79 -26.20
C ILE A 589 -3.84 -1.14 -26.91
N ARG A 590 -5.04 -1.18 -26.31
CA ARG A 590 -6.26 -0.59 -26.88
C ARG A 590 -6.17 0.93 -27.04
N ALA A 591 -5.45 1.61 -26.16
CA ALA A 591 -5.15 3.03 -26.27
C ALA A 591 -4.11 3.37 -27.35
N GLY A 592 -3.53 2.37 -28.02
CA GLY A 592 -2.55 2.57 -29.10
C GLY A 592 -1.17 3.01 -28.63
N ALA A 593 -0.84 2.82 -27.34
CA ALA A 593 0.45 3.24 -26.80
C ALA A 593 1.63 2.35 -27.27
N LEU A 594 1.34 1.15 -27.78
CA LEU A 594 2.33 0.20 -28.27
C LEU A 594 2.22 0.02 -29.78
N SER A 595 3.35 0.12 -30.48
CA SER A 595 3.43 -0.26 -31.90
C SER A 595 3.45 -1.78 -32.05
N GLY A 596 3.18 -2.30 -33.26
CA GLY A 596 3.22 -3.74 -33.53
C GLY A 596 4.60 -4.39 -33.37
N GLU A 597 5.67 -3.59 -33.34
CA GLU A 597 7.05 -4.04 -33.10
C GLU A 597 7.41 -4.12 -31.61
N CYS A 598 6.58 -3.52 -30.74
CA CYS A 598 6.84 -3.48 -29.31
C CYS A 598 6.38 -4.77 -28.62
N LYS A 599 7.18 -5.23 -27.65
CA LYS A 599 6.85 -6.38 -26.78
C LYS A 599 6.96 -5.97 -25.32
N ILE A 600 5.88 -6.17 -24.57
CA ILE A 600 5.94 -6.12 -23.10
C ILE A 600 6.74 -7.34 -22.62
N ILE A 601 7.88 -7.10 -21.98
CA ILE A 601 8.79 -8.16 -21.49
C ILE A 601 8.66 -8.39 -19.98
N ASP A 602 8.17 -7.41 -19.24
CA ASP A 602 7.89 -7.52 -17.81
C ASP A 602 6.76 -6.56 -17.40
N ARG A 603 6.05 -6.91 -16.33
CA ARG A 603 4.92 -6.16 -15.80
C ARG A 603 4.88 -6.23 -14.27
N ASN A 604 4.93 -5.07 -13.64
CA ASN A 604 4.95 -4.94 -12.19
C ASN A 604 3.83 -4.03 -11.69
N LEU A 605 3.26 -4.36 -10.54
CA LEU A 605 2.25 -3.56 -9.88
C LEU A 605 2.83 -3.00 -8.58
N MET A 606 2.74 -1.68 -8.44
CA MET A 606 2.97 -0.92 -7.21
C MET A 606 1.62 -0.38 -6.71
N VAL A 607 1.38 -0.46 -5.40
CA VAL A 607 0.13 0.00 -4.77
C VAL A 607 0.47 1.12 -3.81
N ILE A 608 -0.12 2.30 -4.06
CA ILE A 608 0.07 3.50 -3.27
C ILE A 608 -1.22 3.72 -2.49
N ASP A 609 -1.15 3.50 -1.18
CA ASP A 609 -2.32 3.53 -0.30
C ASP A 609 -1.92 4.10 1.09
N PRO A 610 -2.35 5.32 1.44
CA PRO A 610 -3.20 6.23 0.67
C PRO A 610 -2.45 6.91 -0.49
N ALA A 611 -3.17 7.29 -1.57
CA ALA A 611 -2.63 8.11 -2.66
C ALA A 611 -3.23 9.53 -2.68
N TYR A 612 -4.57 9.62 -2.73
CA TYR A 612 -5.32 10.86 -2.79
C TYR A 612 -6.35 10.90 -1.66
N VAL A 613 -6.13 11.76 -0.66
CA VAL A 613 -7.11 11.98 0.41
C VAL A 613 -8.35 12.69 -0.13
N VAL A 614 -9.51 12.38 0.43
CA VAL A 614 -10.80 12.94 0.00
C VAL A 614 -11.32 13.91 1.06
N PHE A 615 -11.65 15.11 0.61
CA PHE A 615 -12.26 16.14 1.45
C PHE A 615 -13.73 16.31 1.13
N THR A 616 -14.55 16.26 2.16
CA THR A 616 -15.96 16.64 2.11
C THR A 616 -16.19 17.73 3.17
N PRO A 617 -17.21 18.58 3.01
CA PRO A 617 -17.52 19.61 4.00
C PRO A 617 -17.69 19.05 5.43
N GLU A 618 -18.15 17.81 5.54
CA GLU A 618 -18.42 17.14 6.81
C GLU A 618 -17.14 16.66 7.51
N ASN A 619 -16.08 16.33 6.76
CA ASN A 619 -14.90 15.65 7.30
C ASN A 619 -13.72 16.58 7.65
N GLU A 620 -13.77 17.84 7.25
CA GLU A 620 -12.75 18.85 7.59
C GLU A 620 -12.58 19.03 9.10
N SER A 621 -13.71 19.09 9.83
CA SER A 621 -13.71 19.20 11.29
C SER A 621 -13.00 18.03 11.99
N ILE A 622 -13.06 16.83 11.40
CA ILE A 622 -12.42 15.62 11.91
C ILE A 622 -10.90 15.73 11.74
N VAL A 623 -10.43 16.18 10.58
CA VAL A 623 -9.00 16.40 10.31
C VAL A 623 -8.41 17.44 11.25
N ASN A 624 -9.12 18.56 11.48
CA ASN A 624 -8.68 19.60 12.40
C ASN A 624 -8.61 19.09 13.84
N ALA A 625 -9.66 18.44 14.33
CA ALA A 625 -9.66 17.85 15.67
C ALA A 625 -8.54 16.82 15.87
N ALA A 626 -8.25 16.00 14.86
CA ALA A 626 -7.17 15.03 14.86
C ALA A 626 -5.78 15.69 14.95
N ARG A 627 -5.55 16.75 14.16
CA ARG A 627 -4.30 17.51 14.17
C ARG A 627 -4.10 18.24 15.49
N ASP A 628 -5.13 18.91 15.99
CA ASP A 628 -5.08 19.64 17.24
C ASP A 628 -4.80 18.71 18.42
N PHE A 629 -5.42 17.52 18.45
CA PHE A 629 -5.14 16.51 19.45
C PHE A 629 -3.65 16.12 19.48
N LEU A 630 -3.04 15.86 18.32
CA LEU A 630 -1.62 15.49 18.25
C LEU A 630 -0.71 16.64 18.71
N VAL A 631 -0.99 17.87 18.25
CA VAL A 631 -0.20 19.06 18.60
C VAL A 631 -0.27 19.35 20.10
N GLN A 632 -1.46 19.23 20.72
CA GLN A 632 -1.63 19.38 22.17
C GLN A 632 -0.79 18.37 22.98
N HIS A 633 -0.45 17.23 22.40
CA HIS A 633 0.38 16.20 23.01
C HIS A 633 1.85 16.24 22.54
N GLY A 634 2.30 17.34 21.94
CA GLY A 634 3.70 17.54 21.54
C GLY A 634 4.11 16.75 20.29
N VAL A 635 3.16 16.32 19.46
CA VAL A 635 3.42 15.68 18.17
C VAL A 635 2.96 16.60 17.04
N THR A 636 3.86 16.94 16.13
CA THR A 636 3.54 17.75 14.95
C THR A 636 3.20 16.84 13.77
N PRO A 637 1.93 16.76 13.32
CA PRO A 637 1.60 16.11 12.05
C PRO A 637 2.05 16.97 10.87
N LEU A 638 2.86 16.41 9.96
CA LEU A 638 3.41 17.14 8.81
C LEU A 638 3.45 16.31 7.53
N GLY A 639 3.47 17.00 6.38
CA GLY A 639 3.54 16.38 5.07
C GLY A 639 2.19 15.87 4.58
N ARG A 640 2.20 15.31 3.35
CA ARG A 640 1.01 14.95 2.58
C ARG A 640 -0.03 14.16 3.40
N TYR A 641 0.38 13.11 4.10
CA TYR A 641 -0.57 12.28 4.85
C TYR A 641 -0.59 12.59 6.35
N GLY A 642 0.47 13.19 6.91
CA GLY A 642 0.48 13.65 8.30
C GLY A 642 -0.57 14.72 8.53
N ARG A 643 -0.67 15.70 7.65
CA ARG A 643 -1.74 16.73 7.68
C ARG A 643 -3.04 16.29 7.02
N TRP A 644 -3.05 15.11 6.40
CA TRP A 644 -4.15 14.58 5.60
C TRP A 644 -4.59 15.56 4.52
N GLU A 645 -3.65 16.02 3.70
CA GLU A 645 -3.86 17.08 2.70
C GLU A 645 -3.25 16.75 1.33
N TYR A 646 -3.59 17.52 0.31
CA TYR A 646 -2.93 17.43 -0.98
C TYR A 646 -1.69 18.34 -1.00
N SER A 647 -0.52 17.74 -0.83
CA SER A 647 0.77 18.45 -0.89
C SER A 647 1.68 17.93 -2.01
N SER A 648 2.38 18.85 -2.68
CA SER A 648 3.41 18.54 -3.66
C SER A 648 4.74 18.15 -2.99
N MET A 649 5.68 17.60 -3.75
CA MET A 649 7.02 17.26 -3.22
C MET A 649 7.77 18.49 -2.69
N ALA A 650 7.76 19.60 -3.44
CA ALA A 650 8.40 20.85 -3.01
C ALA A 650 7.73 21.41 -1.76
N GLN A 651 6.40 21.39 -1.68
CA GLN A 651 5.65 21.77 -0.49
C GLN A 651 6.05 20.92 0.73
N CYS A 652 6.16 19.60 0.55
CA CYS A 652 6.57 18.68 1.59
C CYS A 652 8.00 18.94 2.11
N MET A 653 8.93 19.29 1.23
CA MET A 653 10.31 19.64 1.60
C MET A 653 10.38 21.01 2.27
N ARG A 654 9.71 22.03 1.70
CA ARG A 654 9.64 23.39 2.26
C ARG A 654 9.14 23.38 3.69
N ASP A 655 8.02 22.70 3.93
CA ASP A 655 7.42 22.61 5.27
C ASP A 655 8.32 21.82 6.22
N GLY A 656 9.03 20.78 5.72
CA GLY A 656 10.03 20.04 6.49
C GLY A 656 11.20 20.92 6.90
N PHE A 657 11.82 21.64 5.97
CA PHE A 657 12.90 22.59 6.24
C PHE A 657 12.48 23.69 7.21
N ALA A 658 11.27 24.25 7.04
CA ALA A 658 10.73 25.25 7.95
C ALA A 658 10.63 24.72 9.39
N TRP A 659 10.06 23.52 9.56
CA TRP A 659 9.96 22.88 10.87
C TRP A 659 11.33 22.55 11.47
N GLY A 660 12.25 22.00 10.66
CA GLY A 660 13.61 21.70 11.09
C GLY A 660 14.38 22.94 11.54
N LYS A 661 14.25 24.06 10.81
CA LYS A 661 14.85 25.34 11.19
C LYS A 661 14.29 25.85 12.53
N GLU A 662 12.97 25.82 12.70
CA GLU A 662 12.31 26.22 13.95
C GLU A 662 12.80 25.38 15.14
N MET A 663 12.94 24.06 14.96
CA MET A 663 13.46 23.20 16.02
C MET A 663 14.94 23.46 16.30
N ALA A 664 15.76 23.68 15.28
CA ALA A 664 17.19 23.98 15.46
C ALA A 664 17.39 25.26 16.28
N GLU A 665 16.56 26.29 16.02
CA GLU A 665 16.54 27.54 16.79
C GLU A 665 16.12 27.29 18.25
N ARG A 666 15.06 26.51 18.48
CA ARG A 666 14.59 26.15 19.84
C ARG A 666 15.62 25.37 20.64
N LEU A 667 16.33 24.43 20.01
CA LEU A 667 17.38 23.64 20.64
C LEU A 667 18.71 24.40 20.80
N GLY A 668 18.77 25.69 20.45
CA GLY A 668 19.96 26.52 20.62
C GLY A 668 21.09 26.25 19.62
N ALA A 669 20.83 25.55 18.51
CA ALA A 669 21.82 25.33 17.44
C ALA A 669 21.98 26.51 16.46
N GLY A 670 21.24 27.60 16.66
CA GLY A 670 21.31 28.80 15.83
C GLY A 670 22.60 29.62 15.95
N ALA A 671 23.57 29.26 16.81
CA ALA A 671 24.79 30.06 16.99
C ALA A 671 25.96 29.71 16.04
N GLY A 672 25.78 28.75 15.10
CA GLY A 672 26.87 28.24 14.25
C GLY A 672 26.78 28.55 12.74
N ILE A 673 25.69 29.12 12.24
CA ILE A 673 25.47 29.29 10.78
C ILE A 673 25.66 30.76 10.33
N SER A 674 26.44 31.56 11.08
CA SER A 674 26.83 32.91 10.66
C SER A 674 28.33 33.14 10.84
N ALA A 675 29.17 32.57 9.96
CA ALA A 675 30.57 32.99 9.85
C ALA A 675 31.31 32.61 8.55
N HIS A 676 30.71 31.88 7.62
CA HIS A 676 31.36 31.57 6.33
C HIS A 676 30.35 31.62 5.19
N GLU A 677 30.01 32.83 4.75
CA GLU A 677 29.46 33.14 3.42
C GLU A 677 29.39 34.68 3.29
N GLU A 678 30.55 35.28 3.02
CA GLU A 678 30.66 36.50 2.20
C GLU A 678 31.06 36.10 0.78
#